data_AF-H3H868-F1
#
_entry.id   AF-H3H868-F1
#
_cell.length_a   1.000
_cell.length_b   1.000
_cell.length_c   1.000
_cell.angle_alpha   90.00
_cell.angle_beta   90.00
_cell.angle_gamma   90.00
#
_symmetry.space_group_name_H-M   'P 1'
#
loop_
_entity.id
_entity.type
_entity.pdbx_description
1 polymer ?
#
loop_
_entity_poly.entity_id
_entity_poly.type
_entity_poly.pdbx_seq_one_letter_code
_entity_poly.pdbx_strand_id
1 'polypeptide(L)'
;MPLLVLTQCANYLNFLETTGVSHESVVKSSATAIGHSQGVVSAVIFSVAKTAQEFVDVGVFVLRYMFWQGLRAQETYQELLTQYKQDGKKIGNAGPMLAVRGLKKEHVVKAIEVAKRRTKSPDLQLSLINAPDMMNVTGFPATLTLLKQALEGLFAKPDATQTRIPHSQRKPTGSLSFLPLSAPFHTPLLSEAKPKLVRDVQRVQCEIKGSQLQVPVYATNAEATNLQTVDDVIDELINMQLLQLVDWTATWAKIAEHHSNATHILEFGPDLGVAKLSDKAAEGLGIKVVIATAKHPIMNTTTRYAPLVGLQQFIDAASTFTSAEATWAKKFGPQVTESGKLCNRFTRVLNKPPVMVAGMTPTTSLEGIDLVAAIQNAGFHGELAAGGLSRPNIFEDAVNELVSKIKPGLGIAINMLYLNAKQWGFQFPMVLRMRSSGVPIESITIGAGIPTKEPEGRGHQWGCFKPGSVDGINAVLEIAAAMPTMDVMLQWTGGRAGGHHSFEDFHQPMEDTYADIRRVPNVLLVVGSGFGNWEDSKQYITGEWSLARGHLHKMPADGILLGSRVMVAKEAATAPEVKKLLVDTPGIESELEWETSYTGAVGGVITVTSELGEPIHVVANRCALLWKEFDDKYFSIPREQVELALRLNKKDIIARLNADYQKPYFGCKRNVETGESVSADLEEMSYGDVLTRMIDLTYVEIEGKPQRWVHDTFFSR
;
A
#
# COMPACT_ATOMS: atom_id res chain seq x y z
N MET A 1 -1.05 37.53 -6.44
CA MET A 1 0.06 37.07 -7.31
C MET A 1 1.39 37.75 -6.96
N PRO A 2 1.58 39.08 -7.13
CA PRO A 2 2.92 39.69 -6.99
C PRO A 2 3.53 39.53 -5.59
N LEU A 3 2.72 39.64 -4.53
CA LEU A 3 3.22 39.47 -3.16
C LEU A 3 3.74 38.06 -2.85
N LEU A 4 3.26 37.03 -3.55
CA LEU A 4 3.74 35.66 -3.37
C LEU A 4 5.13 35.48 -4.01
N VAL A 5 5.34 36.02 -5.22
CA VAL A 5 6.67 36.08 -5.86
C VAL A 5 7.64 36.89 -5.01
N LEU A 6 7.20 38.05 -4.52
CA LEU A 6 8.01 38.89 -3.62
C LEU A 6 8.41 38.13 -2.35
N THR A 7 7.48 37.39 -1.75
CA THR A 7 7.77 36.57 -0.55
C THR A 7 8.81 35.49 -0.86
N GLN A 8 8.69 34.80 -2.00
CA GLN A 8 9.65 33.77 -2.42
C GLN A 8 11.04 34.37 -2.68
N CYS A 9 11.10 35.51 -3.36
CA CYS A 9 12.35 36.23 -3.60
C CYS A 9 12.99 36.73 -2.30
N ALA A 10 12.19 37.27 -1.38
CA ALA A 10 12.65 37.72 -0.07
C ALA A 10 13.19 36.54 0.78
N ASN A 11 12.50 35.40 0.76
CA ASN A 11 12.97 34.18 1.42
C ASN A 11 14.32 33.73 0.87
N TYR A 12 14.51 33.75 -0.45
CA TYR A 12 15.77 33.40 -1.08
C TYR A 12 16.90 34.38 -0.72
N LEU A 13 16.65 35.68 -0.74
CA LEU A 13 17.65 36.70 -0.33
C LEU A 13 18.02 36.56 1.14
N ASN A 14 17.03 36.32 2.01
CA ASN A 14 17.28 36.03 3.42
C ASN A 14 18.11 34.76 3.59
N PHE A 15 17.87 33.71 2.78
CA PHE A 15 18.70 32.51 2.78
C PHE A 15 20.16 32.82 2.42
N LEU A 16 20.42 33.64 1.40
CA LEU A 16 21.78 34.06 1.04
C LEU A 16 22.46 34.80 2.21
N GLU A 17 21.76 35.75 2.82
CA GLU A 17 22.27 36.51 3.97
C GLU A 17 22.55 35.61 5.18
N THR A 18 21.61 34.72 5.52
CA THR A 18 21.71 33.83 6.68
C THR A 18 22.84 32.81 6.52
N THR A 19 23.07 32.31 5.31
CA THR A 19 24.09 31.30 5.04
C THR A 19 25.44 31.88 4.63
N GLY A 20 25.52 33.18 4.34
CA GLY A 20 26.73 33.85 3.87
C GLY A 20 27.19 33.41 2.47
N VAL A 21 26.33 32.75 1.70
CA VAL A 21 26.65 32.29 0.34
C VAL A 21 26.24 33.34 -0.70
N SER A 22 26.96 33.37 -1.81
CA SER A 22 26.61 34.24 -2.94
C SER A 22 25.60 33.55 -3.88
N HIS A 23 24.84 34.35 -4.64
CA HIS A 23 23.89 33.85 -5.61
C HIS A 23 24.57 32.94 -6.67
N GLU A 24 25.71 33.39 -7.19
CA GLU A 24 26.57 32.69 -8.15
C GLU A 24 26.92 31.27 -7.65
N SER A 25 27.29 31.17 -6.36
CA SER A 25 27.66 29.90 -5.75
C SER A 25 26.48 28.95 -5.65
N VAL A 26 25.28 29.47 -5.34
CA VAL A 26 24.06 28.66 -5.26
C VAL A 26 23.68 28.16 -6.65
N VAL A 27 23.61 29.05 -7.65
CA VAL A 27 23.29 28.68 -9.05
C VAL A 27 24.26 27.63 -9.57
N LYS A 28 25.57 27.81 -9.36
CA LYS A 28 26.60 26.84 -9.78
C LYS A 28 26.43 25.46 -9.12
N SER A 29 25.83 25.41 -7.94
CA SER A 29 25.60 24.18 -7.17
C SER A 29 24.20 23.60 -7.39
N SER A 30 23.33 24.28 -8.15
CA SER A 30 21.98 23.84 -8.45
C SER A 30 21.94 23.02 -9.74
N ALA A 31 21.30 21.85 -9.69
CA ALA A 31 21.05 21.04 -10.88
C ALA A 31 19.91 21.61 -11.75
N THR A 32 18.90 22.22 -11.11
CA THR A 32 17.71 22.78 -11.76
C THR A 32 16.93 23.65 -10.77
N ALA A 33 15.98 24.45 -11.27
CA ALA A 33 14.96 25.11 -10.46
C ALA A 33 13.56 24.78 -11.00
N ILE A 34 12.60 24.58 -10.09
CA ILE A 34 11.20 24.28 -10.42
C ILE A 34 10.26 25.14 -9.58
N GLY A 35 9.03 25.33 -10.05
CA GLY A 35 8.02 26.03 -9.26
C GLY A 35 6.61 25.63 -9.64
N HIS A 36 5.78 25.37 -8.62
CA HIS A 36 4.39 24.99 -8.81
C HIS A 36 3.52 26.20 -9.16
N SER A 37 2.70 26.09 -10.21
CA SER A 37 1.83 27.18 -10.70
C SER A 37 2.64 28.47 -10.84
N GLN A 38 2.28 29.56 -10.16
CA GLN A 38 3.02 30.82 -10.27
C GLN A 38 4.46 30.78 -9.73
N GLY A 39 4.83 29.76 -8.95
CA GLY A 39 6.18 29.61 -8.42
C GLY A 39 7.25 29.45 -9.50
N VAL A 40 6.89 29.03 -10.72
CA VAL A 40 7.84 28.93 -11.85
C VAL A 40 8.49 30.29 -12.17
N VAL A 41 7.80 31.39 -11.86
CA VAL A 41 8.34 32.76 -12.07
C VAL A 41 9.54 33.02 -11.19
N SER A 42 9.46 32.63 -9.92
CA SER A 42 10.58 32.76 -8.98
C SER A 42 11.74 31.85 -9.37
N ALA A 43 11.47 30.67 -9.94
CA ALA A 43 12.49 29.79 -10.51
C ALA A 43 13.19 30.41 -11.73
N VAL A 44 12.44 31.11 -12.60
CA VAL A 44 12.99 31.88 -13.73
C VAL A 44 13.85 33.05 -13.23
N ILE A 45 13.37 33.85 -12.27
CA ILE A 45 14.17 34.95 -11.68
C ILE A 45 15.49 34.40 -11.12
N PHE A 46 15.43 33.31 -10.36
CA PHE A 46 16.60 32.64 -9.80
C PHE A 46 17.60 32.19 -10.88
N SER A 47 17.12 31.63 -11.99
CA SER A 47 18.01 31.09 -13.01
C SER A 47 18.59 32.19 -13.94
N VAL A 48 17.86 33.28 -14.18
CA VAL A 48 18.32 34.39 -15.04
C VAL A 48 19.39 35.25 -14.37
N ALA A 49 19.22 35.58 -13.09
CA ALA A 49 20.08 36.52 -12.40
C ALA A 49 21.51 35.98 -12.24
N LYS A 50 22.57 36.76 -12.47
CA LYS A 50 23.95 36.29 -12.24
C LYS A 50 24.46 36.67 -10.88
N THR A 51 23.93 37.74 -10.29
CA THR A 51 24.34 38.24 -8.97
C THR A 51 23.12 38.45 -8.08
N ALA A 52 23.33 38.59 -6.77
CA ALA A 52 22.24 38.92 -5.84
C ALA A 52 21.58 40.28 -6.16
N GLN A 53 22.35 41.25 -6.65
CA GLN A 53 21.81 42.54 -7.09
C GLN A 53 20.94 42.37 -8.34
N GLU A 54 21.42 41.61 -9.34
CA GLU A 54 20.63 41.32 -10.54
C GLU A 54 19.37 40.52 -10.20
N PHE A 55 19.41 39.64 -9.20
CA PHE A 55 18.23 38.94 -8.70
C PHE A 55 17.17 39.90 -8.18
N VAL A 56 17.58 40.94 -7.44
CA VAL A 56 16.68 42.01 -6.99
C VAL A 56 16.13 42.80 -8.18
N ASP A 57 16.99 43.20 -9.12
CA ASP A 57 16.60 44.02 -10.27
C ASP A 57 15.61 43.28 -11.18
N VAL A 58 15.91 42.02 -11.53
CA VAL A 58 15.03 41.13 -12.31
C VAL A 58 13.76 40.84 -11.51
N GLY A 59 13.85 40.61 -10.20
CA GLY A 59 12.69 40.40 -9.34
C GLY A 59 11.73 41.59 -9.34
N VAL A 60 12.23 42.82 -9.14
CA VAL A 60 11.43 44.05 -9.18
C VAL A 60 10.78 44.23 -10.54
N PHE A 61 11.53 43.98 -11.60
CA PHE A 61 11.06 44.05 -12.97
C PHE A 61 9.92 43.05 -13.26
N VAL A 62 10.10 41.80 -12.86
CA VAL A 62 9.10 40.74 -12.99
C VAL A 62 7.85 41.02 -12.15
N LEU A 63 8.01 41.58 -10.95
CA LEU A 63 6.89 41.98 -10.10
C LEU A 63 5.95 42.98 -10.76
N ARG A 64 6.47 43.87 -11.61
CA ARG A 64 5.65 44.82 -12.38
C ARG A 64 4.70 44.10 -13.32
N TYR A 65 5.16 43.08 -14.04
CA TYR A 65 4.25 42.31 -14.91
C TYR A 65 3.32 41.41 -14.09
N MET A 66 3.79 40.81 -12.99
CA MET A 66 2.96 39.96 -12.12
C MET A 66 1.79 40.72 -11.48
N PHE A 67 1.96 42.03 -11.25
CA PHE A 67 0.85 42.91 -10.88
C PHE A 67 -0.22 42.96 -11.98
N TRP A 68 0.17 43.24 -13.22
CA TRP A 68 -0.75 43.29 -14.35
C TRP A 68 -1.42 41.95 -14.59
N GLN A 69 -0.71 40.85 -14.47
CA GLN A 69 -1.29 39.53 -14.64
C GLN A 69 -2.38 39.24 -13.62
N GLY A 70 -2.14 39.53 -12.34
CA GLY A 70 -3.14 39.39 -11.30
C GLY A 70 -4.37 40.27 -11.58
N LEU A 71 -4.16 41.53 -11.98
CA LEU A 71 -5.23 42.46 -12.32
C LEU A 71 -6.05 41.97 -13.52
N ARG A 72 -5.41 41.65 -14.65
CA ARG A 72 -6.09 41.21 -15.88
C ARG A 72 -6.85 39.90 -15.69
N ALA A 73 -6.29 38.96 -14.94
CA ALA A 73 -7.00 37.72 -14.60
C ALA A 73 -8.27 38.00 -13.79
N GLN A 74 -8.21 38.91 -12.80
CA GLN A 74 -9.37 39.30 -12.00
C GLN A 74 -10.40 40.08 -12.82
N GLU A 75 -9.99 41.07 -13.61
CA GLU A 75 -10.88 41.86 -14.48
C GLU A 75 -11.64 40.95 -15.44
N THR A 76 -10.92 40.10 -16.19
CA THR A 76 -11.53 39.15 -17.15
C THR A 76 -12.50 38.21 -16.44
N TYR A 77 -12.16 37.69 -15.26
CA TYR A 77 -13.07 36.80 -14.55
C TYR A 77 -14.30 37.52 -13.99
N GLN A 78 -14.16 38.74 -13.48
CA GLN A 78 -15.28 39.56 -13.01
C GLN A 78 -16.24 39.90 -14.15
N GLU A 79 -15.72 40.29 -15.32
CA GLU A 79 -16.50 40.51 -16.54
C GLU A 79 -17.31 39.25 -16.91
N LEU A 80 -16.68 38.08 -16.88
CA LEU A 80 -17.35 36.81 -17.17
C LEU A 80 -18.43 36.45 -16.13
N LEU A 81 -18.18 36.67 -14.84
CA LEU A 81 -19.17 36.40 -13.79
C LEU A 81 -20.42 37.28 -13.94
N THR A 82 -20.25 38.55 -14.32
CA THR A 82 -21.37 39.46 -14.62
C THR A 82 -22.17 38.97 -15.83
N GLN A 83 -21.50 38.56 -16.91
CA GLN A 83 -22.15 38.04 -18.12
C GLN A 83 -22.89 36.72 -17.87
N TYR A 84 -22.33 35.85 -17.02
CA TYR A 84 -22.91 34.56 -16.67
C TYR A 84 -24.15 34.69 -15.74
N LYS A 85 -24.58 35.91 -15.38
CA LYS A 85 -25.76 36.18 -14.53
C LYS A 85 -25.79 35.34 -13.25
N GLN A 86 -24.64 35.20 -12.59
CA GLN A 86 -24.65 34.80 -11.18
C GLN A 86 -25.21 35.97 -10.37
N ASP A 87 -26.55 36.11 -10.38
CA ASP A 87 -27.28 36.91 -9.40
C ASP A 87 -26.73 36.52 -8.03
N GLY A 88 -26.39 37.52 -7.21
CA GLY A 88 -25.63 37.42 -5.97
C GLY A 88 -26.19 36.54 -4.84
N LYS A 89 -26.92 35.46 -5.14
CA LYS A 89 -27.00 34.28 -4.29
C LYS A 89 -25.58 33.76 -4.11
N LYS A 90 -24.96 34.17 -3.00
CA LYS A 90 -23.74 33.56 -2.46
C LYS A 90 -23.93 32.05 -2.43
N ILE A 91 -23.45 31.35 -3.45
CA ILE A 91 -23.33 29.89 -3.43
C ILE A 91 -22.24 29.64 -2.39
N GLY A 92 -22.68 29.26 -1.18
CA GLY A 92 -21.87 29.35 0.04
C GLY A 92 -20.44 28.87 -0.14
N ASN A 93 -19.46 29.70 0.24
CA ASN A 93 -18.02 29.42 0.23
C ASN A 93 -17.42 28.82 -1.07
N ALA A 94 -18.14 28.84 -2.20
CA ALA A 94 -17.65 28.27 -3.46
C ALA A 94 -16.71 29.25 -4.17
N GLY A 95 -15.47 28.82 -4.39
CA GLY A 95 -14.44 29.55 -5.13
C GLY A 95 -14.35 29.14 -6.60
N PRO A 96 -13.47 29.79 -7.38
CA PRO A 96 -13.26 29.51 -8.81
C PRO A 96 -12.49 28.21 -9.09
N MET A 97 -12.07 27.48 -8.04
CA MET A 97 -11.28 26.26 -8.13
C MET A 97 -11.67 25.27 -7.03
N LEU A 98 -11.96 24.03 -7.42
CA LEU A 98 -12.27 22.90 -6.56
C LEU A 98 -11.07 21.96 -6.52
N ALA A 99 -10.52 21.71 -5.34
CA ALA A 99 -9.56 20.63 -5.11
C ALA A 99 -10.30 19.30 -4.93
N VAL A 100 -9.81 18.28 -5.63
CA VAL A 100 -10.31 16.91 -5.64
C VAL A 100 -9.19 15.99 -5.16
N ARG A 101 -9.41 15.27 -4.06
CA ARG A 101 -8.45 14.33 -3.46
C ARG A 101 -9.07 12.95 -3.37
N GLY A 102 -8.32 11.91 -3.72
CA GLY A 102 -8.72 10.50 -3.63
C GLY A 102 -9.43 9.94 -4.87
N LEU A 103 -9.44 10.67 -5.99
CA LEU A 103 -10.02 10.17 -7.25
C LEU A 103 -8.97 10.17 -8.37
N LYS A 104 -8.95 9.08 -9.12
CA LYS A 104 -8.16 8.98 -10.36
C LYS A 104 -8.64 9.95 -11.44
N LYS A 105 -7.73 10.31 -12.35
CA LYS A 105 -7.93 11.33 -13.40
C LYS A 105 -9.15 11.04 -14.26
N GLU A 106 -9.35 9.77 -14.61
CA GLU A 106 -10.41 9.32 -15.51
C GLU A 106 -11.79 9.60 -14.92
N HIS A 107 -11.95 9.42 -13.61
CA HIS A 107 -13.19 9.72 -12.91
C HIS A 107 -13.49 11.22 -12.89
N VAL A 108 -12.46 12.04 -12.62
CA VAL A 108 -12.60 13.51 -12.58
C VAL A 108 -12.94 14.05 -13.97
N VAL A 109 -12.23 13.62 -15.01
CA VAL A 109 -12.47 14.04 -16.40
C VAL A 109 -13.87 13.63 -16.86
N LYS A 110 -14.29 12.38 -16.59
CA LYS A 110 -15.65 11.92 -16.90
C LYS A 110 -16.72 12.75 -16.20
N ALA A 111 -16.51 13.10 -14.93
CA ALA A 111 -17.44 13.94 -14.18
C ALA A 111 -17.51 15.37 -14.74
N ILE A 112 -16.37 15.95 -15.17
CA ILE A 112 -16.31 17.23 -15.86
C ILE A 112 -17.16 17.19 -17.15
N GLU A 113 -16.97 16.18 -17.99
CA GLU A 113 -17.72 16.04 -19.25
C GLU A 113 -19.24 15.94 -19.01
N VAL A 114 -19.66 15.15 -18.03
CA VAL A 114 -21.07 15.01 -17.66
C VAL A 114 -21.64 16.34 -17.15
N ALA A 115 -20.90 17.06 -16.31
CA ALA A 115 -21.32 18.36 -15.79
C ALA A 115 -21.43 19.42 -16.91
N LYS A 116 -20.47 19.47 -17.85
CA LYS A 116 -20.53 20.35 -19.03
C LYS A 116 -21.77 20.08 -19.88
N ARG A 117 -22.08 18.82 -20.17
CA ARG A 117 -23.27 18.43 -20.96
C ARG A 117 -24.57 18.84 -20.26
N ARG A 118 -24.66 18.64 -18.93
CA ARG A 118 -25.86 18.98 -18.14
C ARG A 118 -26.09 20.48 -18.05
N THR A 119 -25.03 21.26 -17.85
CA THR A 119 -25.12 22.72 -17.70
C THR A 119 -25.09 23.47 -19.02
N LYS A 120 -24.78 22.78 -20.14
CA LYS A 120 -24.54 23.37 -21.46
C LYS A 120 -23.48 24.49 -21.42
N SER A 121 -22.55 24.39 -20.47
CA SER A 121 -21.50 25.36 -20.21
C SER A 121 -20.14 24.67 -20.33
N PRO A 122 -19.21 25.18 -21.15
CA PRO A 122 -17.89 24.57 -21.33
C PRO A 122 -16.84 25.02 -20.29
N ASP A 123 -17.25 25.71 -19.22
CA ASP A 123 -16.40 26.45 -18.27
C ASP A 123 -15.50 25.59 -17.38
N LEU A 124 -15.87 24.34 -17.13
CA LEU A 124 -15.08 23.45 -16.28
C LEU A 124 -13.77 23.02 -16.96
N GLN A 125 -12.65 23.11 -16.26
CA GLN A 125 -11.36 22.68 -16.81
C GLN A 125 -10.56 21.96 -15.73
N LEU A 126 -9.99 20.80 -16.07
CA LEU A 126 -8.93 20.20 -15.26
C LEU A 126 -7.72 21.13 -15.36
N SER A 127 -7.37 21.77 -14.25
CA SER A 127 -6.41 22.87 -14.19
C SER A 127 -5.09 22.47 -13.52
N LEU A 128 -5.13 21.53 -12.57
CA LEU A 128 -3.93 20.98 -11.94
C LEU A 128 -4.04 19.47 -11.75
N ILE A 129 -2.96 18.76 -12.06
CA ILE A 129 -2.67 17.38 -11.66
C ILE A 129 -1.47 17.47 -10.72
N ASN A 130 -1.75 17.47 -9.42
CA ASN A 130 -0.72 17.60 -8.39
C ASN A 130 -0.13 16.23 -8.00
N ALA A 131 -0.96 15.19 -8.03
CA ALA A 131 -0.61 13.79 -7.81
C ALA A 131 -1.62 12.90 -8.58
N PRO A 132 -1.37 11.58 -8.71
CA PRO A 132 -2.28 10.65 -9.40
C PRO A 132 -3.73 10.68 -8.91
N ASP A 133 -3.95 11.05 -7.64
CA ASP A 133 -5.25 11.13 -6.98
C ASP A 133 -5.56 12.55 -6.43
N MET A 134 -4.73 13.55 -6.75
CA MET A 134 -4.88 14.93 -6.26
C MET A 134 -4.89 15.91 -7.43
N MET A 135 -6.06 16.48 -7.69
CA MET A 135 -6.30 17.32 -8.87
C MET A 135 -7.13 18.54 -8.51
N ASN A 136 -7.11 19.54 -9.40
CA ASN A 136 -7.95 20.71 -9.26
C ASN A 136 -8.76 20.94 -10.53
N VAL A 137 -10.00 21.38 -10.35
CA VAL A 137 -10.91 21.76 -11.43
C VAL A 137 -11.30 23.21 -11.26
N THR A 138 -11.19 23.99 -12.32
CA THR A 138 -11.58 25.40 -12.36
C THR A 138 -12.86 25.59 -13.15
N GLY A 139 -13.62 26.63 -12.83
CA GLY A 139 -14.85 26.98 -13.52
C GLY A 139 -15.62 28.07 -12.79
N PHE A 140 -16.89 28.23 -13.14
CA PHE A 140 -17.80 29.10 -12.40
C PHE A 140 -18.25 28.43 -11.09
N PRO A 141 -18.44 29.20 -9.99
CA PRO A 141 -18.82 28.64 -8.69
C PRO A 141 -20.08 27.76 -8.73
N ALA A 142 -21.08 28.14 -9.52
CA ALA A 142 -22.30 27.35 -9.72
C ALA A 142 -22.01 25.98 -10.35
N THR A 143 -21.26 25.93 -11.45
CA THR A 143 -20.91 24.69 -12.14
C THR A 143 -20.02 23.79 -11.29
N LEU A 144 -19.04 24.37 -10.58
CA LEU A 144 -18.18 23.63 -9.67
C LEU A 144 -18.94 23.05 -8.47
N THR A 145 -19.99 23.72 -7.99
CA THR A 145 -20.85 23.18 -6.93
C THR A 145 -21.60 21.94 -7.39
N LEU A 146 -22.13 21.95 -8.62
CA LEU A 146 -22.76 20.78 -9.22
C LEU A 146 -21.75 19.65 -9.46
N LEU A 147 -20.54 19.98 -9.90
CA LEU A 147 -19.46 18.99 -10.03
C LEU A 147 -19.10 18.38 -8.68
N LYS A 148 -18.97 19.20 -7.63
CA LYS A 148 -18.70 18.74 -6.25
C LYS A 148 -19.75 17.72 -5.81
N GLN A 149 -21.04 18.02 -5.97
CA GLN A 149 -22.13 17.10 -5.64
C GLN A 149 -22.06 15.79 -6.44
N ALA A 150 -21.71 15.86 -7.73
CA ALA A 150 -21.56 14.66 -8.57
C ALA A 150 -20.38 13.79 -8.11
N LEU A 151 -19.25 14.41 -7.75
CA LEU A 151 -18.05 13.72 -7.25
C LEU A 151 -18.28 13.14 -5.84
N GLU A 152 -19.06 13.81 -4.97
CA GLU A 152 -19.42 13.31 -3.64
C GLU A 152 -20.09 11.94 -3.71
N GLY A 153 -20.90 11.68 -4.74
CA GLY A 153 -21.56 10.38 -4.94
C GLY A 153 -20.62 9.22 -5.29
N LEU A 154 -19.38 9.52 -5.71
CA LEU A 154 -18.36 8.52 -6.04
C LEU A 154 -17.62 8.02 -4.81
N PHE A 155 -17.52 8.83 -3.76
CA PHE A 155 -16.79 8.46 -2.54
C PHE A 155 -17.59 7.48 -1.68
N ALA A 156 -16.86 6.70 -0.88
CA ALA A 156 -17.41 6.03 0.28
C ALA A 156 -17.96 7.07 1.27
N LYS A 157 -18.98 6.69 2.05
CA LYS A 157 -19.43 7.54 3.17
C LYS A 157 -18.29 7.63 4.20
N PRO A 158 -18.08 8.78 4.86
CA PRO A 158 -16.95 8.97 5.79
C PRO A 158 -16.82 7.88 6.87
N ASP A 159 -17.94 7.39 7.40
CA ASP A 159 -17.96 6.38 8.48
C ASP A 159 -18.11 4.93 7.96
N ALA A 160 -18.13 4.71 6.64
CA ALA A 160 -18.30 3.39 6.07
C ALA A 160 -16.98 2.61 6.09
N THR A 161 -16.93 1.53 6.88
CA THR A 161 -15.83 0.57 6.83
C THR A 161 -15.95 -0.31 5.60
N GLN A 162 -14.88 -0.39 4.79
CA GLN A 162 -14.84 -1.19 3.56
C GLN A 162 -13.88 -2.39 3.63
N THR A 163 -13.32 -2.68 4.80
CA THR A 163 -12.30 -3.74 5.00
C THR A 163 -12.81 -5.16 4.74
N ARG A 164 -14.14 -5.36 4.74
CA ARG A 164 -14.82 -6.64 4.42
C ARG A 164 -15.38 -6.69 2.99
N ILE A 165 -15.11 -5.67 2.18
CA ILE A 165 -15.50 -5.61 0.78
C ILE A 165 -14.24 -5.91 -0.05
N PRO A 166 -14.31 -6.83 -1.05
CA PRO A 166 -13.20 -7.08 -1.97
C PRO A 166 -12.66 -5.78 -2.57
N HIS A 167 -11.34 -5.65 -2.67
CA HIS A 167 -10.67 -4.40 -3.02
C HIS A 167 -11.22 -3.77 -4.30
N SER A 168 -11.43 -4.55 -5.36
CA SER A 168 -11.95 -4.06 -6.65
C SER A 168 -13.35 -3.45 -6.58
N GLN A 169 -14.13 -3.78 -5.55
CA GLN A 169 -15.52 -3.34 -5.37
C GLN A 169 -15.65 -2.15 -4.40
N ARG A 170 -14.55 -1.72 -3.79
CA ARG A 170 -14.55 -0.60 -2.84
C ARG A 170 -14.78 0.72 -3.55
N LYS A 171 -15.48 1.63 -2.88
CA LYS A 171 -15.52 3.03 -3.28
C LYS A 171 -14.25 3.75 -2.83
N PRO A 172 -13.73 4.70 -3.63
CA PRO A 172 -12.62 5.54 -3.21
C PRO A 172 -12.97 6.34 -1.95
N THR A 173 -11.96 6.68 -1.15
CA THR A 173 -12.04 7.63 -0.04
C THR A 173 -11.32 8.91 -0.42
N GLY A 174 -11.75 10.05 0.08
CA GLY A 174 -11.18 11.32 -0.33
C GLY A 174 -11.91 12.55 0.19
N SER A 175 -11.56 13.70 -0.36
CA SER A 175 -12.15 14.98 0.05
C SER A 175 -12.25 15.97 -1.11
N LEU A 176 -13.23 16.86 -0.99
CA LEU A 176 -13.50 17.92 -1.96
C LEU A 176 -13.56 19.26 -1.22
N SER A 177 -12.75 20.22 -1.64
CA SER A 177 -12.69 21.54 -0.99
C SER A 177 -12.42 22.64 -1.99
N PHE A 178 -13.13 23.76 -1.88
CA PHE A 178 -12.82 24.96 -2.67
C PHE A 178 -11.55 25.62 -2.15
N LEU A 179 -10.71 26.09 -3.07
CA LEU A 179 -9.52 26.86 -2.73
C LEU A 179 -9.84 28.35 -2.62
N PRO A 180 -9.19 29.08 -1.68
CA PRO A 180 -9.44 30.51 -1.47
C PRO A 180 -8.72 31.37 -2.53
N LEU A 181 -9.20 31.30 -3.77
CA LEU A 181 -8.67 32.04 -4.91
C LEU A 181 -9.67 33.08 -5.43
N SER A 182 -9.17 34.18 -5.98
CA SER A 182 -10.00 35.27 -6.54
C SER A 182 -10.27 35.14 -8.04
N ALA A 183 -9.54 34.27 -8.74
CA ALA A 183 -9.64 34.05 -10.19
C ALA A 183 -9.33 32.58 -10.54
N PRO A 184 -9.88 32.04 -11.65
CA PRO A 184 -9.62 30.68 -12.08
C PRO A 184 -8.34 30.63 -12.92
N PHE A 185 -7.19 30.35 -12.31
CA PHE A 185 -5.94 30.16 -13.06
C PHE A 185 -5.94 28.83 -13.82
N HIS A 186 -5.08 28.70 -14.84
CA HIS A 186 -4.93 27.47 -15.62
C HIS A 186 -6.22 27.03 -16.35
N THR A 187 -6.91 27.99 -16.99
CA THR A 187 -8.12 27.71 -17.76
C THR A 187 -8.32 28.64 -18.96
N PRO A 188 -8.94 28.14 -20.05
CA PRO A 188 -9.38 28.96 -21.17
C PRO A 188 -10.30 30.13 -20.81
N LEU A 189 -10.93 30.14 -19.63
CA LEU A 189 -11.72 31.30 -19.16
C LEU A 189 -10.89 32.59 -19.10
N LEU A 190 -9.57 32.51 -18.96
CA LEU A 190 -8.68 33.68 -18.92
C LEU A 190 -8.09 34.05 -20.29
N SER A 191 -8.57 33.47 -21.40
CA SER A 191 -8.01 33.73 -22.75
C SER A 191 -8.02 35.22 -23.12
N GLU A 192 -9.08 35.94 -22.77
CA GLU A 192 -9.21 37.39 -23.04
C GLU A 192 -8.26 38.25 -22.19
N ALA A 193 -7.68 37.69 -21.12
CA ALA A 193 -6.67 38.39 -20.32
C ALA A 193 -5.32 38.41 -21.05
N LYS A 194 -4.98 37.40 -21.86
CA LYS A 194 -3.66 37.27 -22.51
C LYS A 194 -3.32 38.46 -23.41
N PRO A 195 -4.16 38.90 -24.37
CA PRO A 195 -3.82 40.04 -25.21
C PRO A 195 -3.68 41.37 -24.44
N LYS A 196 -4.47 41.55 -23.37
CA LYS A 196 -4.34 42.71 -22.48
C LYS A 196 -2.97 42.67 -21.76
N LEU A 197 -2.60 41.50 -21.26
CA LEU A 197 -1.35 41.28 -20.54
C LEU A 197 -0.10 41.41 -21.42
N VAL A 198 -0.13 40.91 -22.66
CA VAL A 198 0.99 41.09 -23.62
C VAL A 198 1.26 42.57 -23.87
N ARG A 199 0.22 43.41 -24.00
CA ARG A 199 0.40 44.87 -24.10
C ARG A 199 0.97 45.48 -22.82
N ASP A 200 0.55 44.98 -21.67
CA ASP A 200 1.07 45.44 -20.38
C ASP A 200 2.56 45.08 -20.22
N VAL A 201 2.96 43.86 -20.65
CA VAL A 201 4.35 43.38 -20.69
C VAL A 201 5.22 44.24 -21.58
N GLN A 202 4.75 44.56 -22.80
CA GLN A 202 5.43 45.48 -23.71
C GLN A 202 5.61 46.86 -23.08
N ARG A 203 4.58 47.37 -22.39
CA ARG A 203 4.62 48.68 -21.70
C ARG A 203 5.60 48.71 -20.53
N VAL A 204 5.71 47.63 -19.76
CA VAL A 204 6.71 47.51 -18.68
C VAL A 204 8.07 47.01 -19.17
N GLN A 205 8.19 46.79 -20.49
CA GLN A 205 9.39 46.31 -21.19
C GLN A 205 9.95 45.01 -20.62
N CYS A 206 9.07 44.07 -20.22
CA CYS A 206 9.47 42.80 -19.63
C CYS A 206 9.81 41.73 -20.67
N GLU A 207 11.10 41.40 -20.82
CA GLU A 207 11.59 40.38 -21.73
C GLU A 207 12.63 39.49 -21.05
N ILE A 208 12.47 38.17 -21.17
CA ILE A 208 13.41 37.15 -20.72
C ILE A 208 13.48 36.07 -21.80
N LYS A 209 14.70 35.70 -22.20
CA LYS A 209 14.96 34.61 -23.16
C LYS A 209 15.45 33.37 -22.45
N GLY A 210 15.10 32.20 -22.97
CA GLY A 210 15.54 30.92 -22.42
C GLY A 210 17.06 30.79 -22.35
N SER A 211 17.77 31.33 -23.34
CA SER A 211 19.24 31.37 -23.37
C SER A 211 19.89 32.15 -22.23
N GLN A 212 19.13 32.96 -21.47
CA GLN A 212 19.63 33.69 -20.29
C GLN A 212 19.55 32.85 -19.00
N LEU A 213 18.75 31.77 -18.98
CA LEU A 213 18.60 30.89 -17.81
C LEU A 213 19.88 30.07 -17.61
N GLN A 214 20.53 30.23 -16.45
CA GLN A 214 21.79 29.54 -16.13
C GLN A 214 21.61 28.09 -15.71
N VAL A 215 20.47 27.74 -15.13
CA VAL A 215 20.08 26.35 -14.83
C VAL A 215 18.76 26.00 -15.52
N PRO A 216 18.54 24.71 -15.84
CA PRO A 216 17.26 24.25 -16.38
C PRO A 216 16.11 24.67 -15.48
N VAL A 217 15.09 25.29 -16.06
CA VAL A 217 13.80 25.55 -15.42
C VAL A 217 12.74 24.83 -16.22
N TYR A 218 11.96 23.97 -15.58
CA TYR A 218 10.95 23.19 -16.27
C TYR A 218 9.60 23.89 -16.22
N ALA A 219 8.95 23.94 -17.40
CA ALA A 219 7.53 24.21 -17.48
C ALA A 219 6.76 23.16 -16.68
N THR A 220 5.56 23.51 -16.24
CA THR A 220 4.69 22.60 -15.48
C THR A 220 3.59 22.01 -16.37
N ASN A 221 3.78 21.96 -17.68
CA ASN A 221 2.85 21.30 -18.60
C ASN A 221 3.15 19.79 -18.69
N ALA A 222 2.40 19.05 -19.52
CA ALA A 222 2.56 17.60 -19.64
C ALA A 222 3.94 17.18 -20.16
N GLU A 223 4.57 18.04 -20.99
CA GLU A 223 5.88 17.81 -21.56
C GLU A 223 7.01 18.20 -20.59
N ALA A 224 6.68 19.01 -19.57
CA ALA A 224 7.63 19.66 -18.67
C ALA A 224 8.84 20.22 -19.43
N THR A 225 8.57 21.06 -20.44
CA THR A 225 9.58 21.62 -21.35
C THR A 225 10.66 22.39 -20.58
N ASN A 226 11.94 22.20 -20.92
CA ASN A 226 13.02 23.03 -20.40
C ASN A 226 12.92 24.44 -21.00
N LEU A 227 12.63 25.44 -20.17
CA LEU A 227 12.48 26.84 -20.58
C LEU A 227 13.76 27.46 -21.15
N GLN A 228 14.93 26.82 -20.97
CA GLN A 228 16.16 27.24 -21.66
C GLN A 228 16.04 27.19 -23.19
N THR A 229 15.14 26.36 -23.71
CA THR A 229 14.92 26.20 -25.16
C THR A 229 13.80 27.10 -25.70
N VAL A 230 13.25 27.99 -24.89
CA VAL A 230 12.13 28.88 -25.25
C VAL A 230 12.66 30.28 -25.56
N ASP A 231 12.24 30.86 -26.69
CA ASP A 231 12.70 32.19 -27.10
C ASP A 231 12.11 33.31 -26.23
N ASP A 232 10.81 33.27 -25.95
CA ASP A 232 10.10 34.23 -25.09
C ASP A 232 9.55 33.51 -23.85
N VAL A 233 10.34 33.57 -22.77
CA VAL A 233 9.97 32.95 -21.49
C VAL A 233 8.78 33.66 -20.86
N ILE A 234 8.61 34.97 -21.09
CA ILE A 234 7.51 35.73 -20.48
C ILE A 234 6.17 35.33 -21.10
N ASP A 235 6.07 35.19 -22.43
CA ASP A 235 4.83 34.68 -23.05
C ASP A 235 4.50 33.26 -22.57
N GLU A 236 5.52 32.40 -22.42
CA GLU A 236 5.29 31.04 -21.93
C GLU A 236 4.83 31.02 -20.46
N LEU A 237 5.43 31.84 -19.59
CA LEU A 237 4.98 31.99 -18.19
C LEU A 237 3.51 32.48 -18.13
N ILE A 238 3.12 33.39 -19.02
CA ILE A 238 1.73 33.86 -19.12
C ILE A 238 0.80 32.72 -19.52
N ASN A 239 1.17 31.94 -20.54
CA ASN A 239 0.39 30.78 -20.98
C ASN A 239 0.25 29.74 -19.87
N MET A 240 1.37 29.39 -19.23
CA MET A 240 1.43 28.42 -18.14
C MET A 240 0.50 28.79 -16.98
N GLN A 241 0.49 30.06 -16.58
CA GLN A 241 -0.25 30.52 -15.41
C GLN A 241 -1.72 30.83 -15.70
N LEU A 242 -2.04 31.39 -16.87
CA LEU A 242 -3.41 31.75 -17.20
C LEU A 242 -4.19 30.58 -17.81
N LEU A 243 -3.58 29.81 -18.71
CA LEU A 243 -4.31 28.97 -19.67
C LEU A 243 -3.99 27.48 -19.57
N GLN A 244 -2.72 27.12 -19.44
CA GLN A 244 -2.28 25.73 -19.54
C GLN A 244 -2.51 24.96 -18.23
N LEU A 245 -2.73 23.65 -18.37
CA LEU A 245 -2.79 22.68 -17.29
C LEU A 245 -1.44 22.59 -16.56
N VAL A 246 -1.47 22.57 -15.23
CA VAL A 246 -0.30 22.18 -14.41
C VAL A 246 -0.29 20.66 -14.27
N ASP A 247 0.71 19.98 -14.80
CA ASP A 247 1.05 18.58 -14.51
C ASP A 247 2.32 18.52 -13.65
N TRP A 248 2.12 18.54 -12.34
CA TRP A 248 3.22 18.45 -11.38
C TRP A 248 3.87 17.06 -11.40
N THR A 249 3.12 16.03 -11.78
CA THR A 249 3.65 14.66 -11.87
C THR A 249 4.64 14.52 -13.03
N ALA A 250 4.35 15.15 -14.17
CA ALA A 250 5.29 15.22 -15.30
C ALA A 250 6.57 15.98 -14.95
N THR A 251 6.44 17.08 -14.20
CA THR A 251 7.61 17.84 -13.70
C THR A 251 8.50 16.93 -12.85
N TRP A 252 7.93 16.19 -11.89
CA TRP A 252 8.68 15.25 -11.05
C TRP A 252 9.28 14.08 -11.84
N ALA A 253 8.59 13.59 -12.87
CA ALA A 253 9.15 12.59 -13.78
C ALA A 253 10.41 13.12 -14.48
N LYS A 254 10.42 14.38 -14.94
CA LYS A 254 11.61 15.02 -15.51
C LYS A 254 12.74 15.21 -14.50
N ILE A 255 12.42 15.53 -13.25
CA ILE A 255 13.41 15.58 -12.16
C ILE A 255 14.04 14.19 -11.94
N ALA A 256 13.23 13.14 -11.86
CA ALA A 256 13.73 11.78 -11.68
C ALA A 256 14.62 11.33 -12.85
N GLU A 257 14.25 11.68 -14.09
CA GLU A 257 14.96 11.30 -15.32
C GLU A 257 16.31 12.03 -15.47
N HIS A 258 16.32 13.36 -15.32
CA HIS A 258 17.47 14.19 -15.70
C HIS A 258 18.31 14.67 -14.51
N HIS A 259 17.81 14.58 -13.28
CA HIS A 259 18.45 15.14 -12.07
C HIS A 259 18.62 14.10 -10.97
N SER A 260 19.00 12.87 -11.35
CA SER A 260 19.18 11.73 -10.42
C SER A 260 20.29 11.93 -9.38
N ASN A 261 21.14 12.94 -9.55
CA ASN A 261 22.17 13.36 -8.58
C ASN A 261 21.68 14.42 -7.58
N ALA A 262 20.45 14.94 -7.72
CA ALA A 262 19.88 15.87 -6.77
C ALA A 262 19.74 15.19 -5.40
N THR A 263 20.20 15.86 -4.35
CA THR A 263 20.16 15.34 -2.98
C THR A 263 19.23 16.14 -2.06
N HIS A 264 19.03 17.41 -2.38
CA HIS A 264 18.20 18.32 -1.61
C HIS A 264 17.35 19.19 -2.54
N ILE A 265 16.20 19.62 -2.04
CA ILE A 265 15.42 20.71 -2.59
C ILE A 265 15.35 21.80 -1.54
N LEU A 266 15.67 23.03 -1.95
CA LEU A 266 15.48 24.22 -1.13
C LEU A 266 14.13 24.84 -1.50
N GLU A 267 13.18 24.77 -0.57
CA GLU A 267 11.82 25.29 -0.75
C GLU A 267 11.74 26.70 -0.14
N PHE A 268 11.47 27.69 -1.01
CA PHE A 268 11.42 29.11 -0.64
C PHE A 268 9.98 29.66 -0.60
N GLY A 269 8.98 28.78 -0.59
CA GLY A 269 7.57 29.14 -0.58
C GLY A 269 7.19 29.95 0.66
N PRO A 270 6.00 30.58 0.66
CA PRO A 270 5.50 31.35 1.80
C PRO A 270 5.26 30.49 3.05
N ASP A 271 5.10 29.18 2.87
CA ASP A 271 4.88 28.19 3.91
C ASP A 271 5.09 26.77 3.35
N LEU A 272 4.73 25.73 4.11
CA LEU A 272 4.94 24.30 3.79
C LEU A 272 4.11 23.74 2.62
N GLY A 273 3.38 24.57 1.87
CA GLY A 273 2.37 24.12 0.91
C GLY A 273 2.92 23.24 -0.22
N VAL A 274 3.90 23.76 -0.97
CA VAL A 274 4.52 23.03 -2.10
C VAL A 274 5.43 21.92 -1.60
N ALA A 275 6.07 22.10 -0.44
CA ALA A 275 6.83 21.04 0.23
C ALA A 275 5.96 19.81 0.48
N LYS A 276 4.79 19.97 1.14
CA LYS A 276 3.83 18.89 1.39
C LYS A 276 3.19 18.30 0.13
N LEU A 277 3.19 19.04 -0.98
CA LEU A 277 2.74 18.53 -2.27
C LEU A 277 3.75 17.57 -2.90
N SER A 278 5.02 17.71 -2.52
CA SER A 278 6.15 17.13 -3.22
C SER A 278 6.97 16.16 -2.37
N ASP A 279 6.71 16.11 -1.07
CA ASP A 279 7.49 15.38 -0.07
C ASP A 279 7.55 13.88 -0.34
N LYS A 280 6.43 13.25 -0.73
CA LYS A 280 6.38 11.83 -1.10
C LYS A 280 7.22 11.51 -2.32
N ALA A 281 7.17 12.35 -3.36
CA ALA A 281 7.96 12.17 -4.57
C ALA A 281 9.45 12.36 -4.27
N ALA A 282 9.78 13.40 -3.51
CA ALA A 282 11.15 13.69 -3.08
C ALA A 282 11.72 12.54 -2.24
N GLU A 283 10.99 12.07 -1.22
CA GLU A 283 11.45 11.01 -0.32
C GLU A 283 11.72 9.69 -1.07
N GLY A 284 10.84 9.30 -1.98
CA GLY A 284 11.05 8.10 -2.80
C GLY A 284 12.27 8.20 -3.72
N LEU A 285 12.59 9.41 -4.20
CA LEU A 285 13.80 9.69 -4.97
C LEU A 285 15.05 9.89 -4.08
N GLY A 286 14.91 9.84 -2.76
CA GLY A 286 16.01 10.10 -1.81
C GLY A 286 16.37 11.59 -1.67
N ILE A 287 15.52 12.49 -2.16
CA ILE A 287 15.75 13.93 -2.11
C ILE A 287 15.20 14.47 -0.79
N LYS A 288 16.04 15.14 0.00
CA LYS A 288 15.62 15.80 1.25
C LYS A 288 15.00 17.16 0.94
N VAL A 289 13.82 17.44 1.51
CA VAL A 289 13.18 18.75 1.36
C VAL A 289 13.59 19.65 2.52
N VAL A 290 14.26 20.76 2.21
CA VAL A 290 14.67 21.80 3.15
C VAL A 290 13.73 22.98 3.00
N ILE A 291 13.06 23.38 4.09
CA ILE A 291 12.26 24.59 4.14
C ILE A 291 13.22 25.75 4.38
N ALA A 292 13.71 26.34 3.30
CA ALA A 292 14.81 27.30 3.30
C ALA A 292 14.33 28.73 3.62
N THR A 293 13.57 28.87 4.71
CA THR A 293 12.97 30.13 5.14
C THR A 293 13.21 30.37 6.63
N ALA A 294 13.40 31.62 7.05
CA ALA A 294 13.57 31.98 8.46
C ALA A 294 12.32 31.68 9.32
N LYS A 295 11.14 31.51 8.69
CA LYS A 295 9.89 31.16 9.37
C LYS A 295 9.93 29.75 9.96
N HIS A 296 10.68 28.84 9.33
CA HIS A 296 10.78 27.44 9.72
C HIS A 296 12.25 27.06 9.97
N PRO A 297 12.88 27.62 11.03
CA PRO A 297 14.29 27.35 11.31
C PRO A 297 14.52 25.91 11.77
N ILE A 298 13.53 25.33 12.46
CA ILE A 298 13.55 23.96 12.98
C ILE A 298 12.24 23.28 12.61
N MET A 299 12.34 22.05 12.10
CA MET A 299 11.23 21.16 11.80
C MET A 299 11.30 19.92 12.69
N ASN A 300 10.14 19.51 13.20
CA ASN A 300 10.04 18.28 13.99
C ASN A 300 10.06 17.06 13.08
N THR A 301 10.93 16.10 13.38
CA THR A 301 10.98 14.81 12.69
C THR A 301 9.95 13.85 13.30
N THR A 302 9.18 13.18 12.46
CA THR A 302 8.26 12.10 12.87
C THR A 302 8.37 10.95 11.89
N THR A 303 8.01 9.74 12.32
CA THR A 303 7.92 8.58 11.41
C THR A 303 6.63 8.56 10.58
N ARG A 304 5.64 9.41 10.92
CA ARG A 304 4.31 9.42 10.29
C ARG A 304 4.24 10.21 8.97
N TYR A 305 5.16 11.13 8.74
CA TYR A 305 5.18 11.98 7.55
C TYR A 305 6.60 12.06 6.99
N ALA A 306 6.70 12.36 5.70
CA ALA A 306 7.97 12.59 5.05
C ALA A 306 8.76 13.68 5.81
N PRO A 307 10.04 13.45 6.12
CA PRO A 307 10.81 14.38 6.93
C PRO A 307 11.09 15.66 6.15
N LEU A 308 10.77 16.79 6.77
CA LEU A 308 11.17 18.12 6.31
C LEU A 308 12.28 18.64 7.20
N VAL A 309 13.25 19.35 6.62
CA VAL A 309 14.39 19.93 7.34
C VAL A 309 14.21 21.44 7.42
N GLY A 310 14.33 22.02 8.62
CA GLY A 310 14.31 23.47 8.81
C GLY A 310 15.61 24.14 8.37
N LEU A 311 15.58 25.45 8.13
CA LEU A 311 16.74 26.21 7.66
C LEU A 311 17.96 26.09 8.58
N GLN A 312 17.78 26.29 9.89
CA GLN A 312 18.89 26.22 10.85
C GLN A 312 19.42 24.79 10.97
N GLN A 313 18.52 23.78 10.99
CA GLN A 313 18.92 22.37 11.00
C GLN A 313 19.77 22.00 9.78
N PHE A 314 19.44 22.53 8.60
CA PHE A 314 20.23 22.32 7.39
C PHE A 314 21.63 22.95 7.50
N ILE A 315 21.71 24.19 8.01
CA ILE A 315 22.98 24.91 8.23
C ILE A 315 23.86 24.16 9.23
N ASP A 316 23.30 23.76 10.38
CA ASP A 316 24.02 23.07 11.45
C ASP A 316 24.56 21.72 10.97
N ALA A 317 23.79 21.02 10.12
CA ALA A 317 24.17 19.72 9.55
C ALA A 317 25.18 19.82 8.39
N ALA A 318 25.46 21.01 7.85
CA ALA A 318 26.33 21.17 6.68
C ALA A 318 27.75 20.65 6.93
N SER A 319 28.29 20.86 8.15
CA SER A 319 29.63 20.42 8.54
C SER A 319 29.79 18.90 8.70
N THR A 320 28.68 18.20 8.93
CA THR A 320 28.63 16.73 9.12
C THR A 320 27.98 16.02 7.94
N PHE A 321 27.74 16.74 6.84
CA PHE A 321 27.06 16.20 5.68
C PHE A 321 27.89 15.10 5.01
N THR A 322 27.35 13.89 4.98
CA THR A 322 27.83 12.79 4.15
C THR A 322 26.83 12.54 3.03
N SER A 323 27.32 12.38 1.79
CA SER A 323 26.50 11.89 0.67
C SER A 323 26.01 10.48 0.99
N ALA A 324 24.80 10.39 1.56
CA ALA A 324 24.22 9.13 1.97
C ALA A 324 23.70 8.34 0.76
N GLU A 325 23.57 7.01 0.92
CA GLU A 325 22.79 6.14 0.04
C GLU A 325 21.31 6.57 0.10
N ALA A 326 20.97 7.59 -0.68
CA ALA A 326 19.74 8.36 -0.52
C ALA A 326 18.48 7.60 -0.95
N THR A 327 18.56 6.85 -2.04
CA THR A 327 17.41 6.13 -2.60
C THR A 327 17.12 4.84 -1.83
N TRP A 328 15.84 4.45 -1.74
CA TRP A 328 15.44 3.16 -1.20
C TRP A 328 16.10 1.97 -1.90
N ALA A 329 16.30 2.06 -3.21
CA ALA A 329 17.00 1.04 -4.00
C ALA A 329 18.41 0.75 -3.47
N LYS A 330 19.20 1.78 -3.19
CA LYS A 330 20.56 1.63 -2.63
C LYS A 330 20.53 1.15 -1.18
N LYS A 331 19.65 1.73 -0.36
CA LYS A 331 19.58 1.45 1.09
C LYS A 331 19.02 0.07 1.43
N PHE A 332 18.01 -0.38 0.69
CA PHE A 332 17.22 -1.58 1.00
C PHE A 332 17.33 -2.67 -0.06
N GLY A 333 17.81 -2.34 -1.26
CA GLY A 333 18.01 -3.30 -2.34
C GLY A 333 19.09 -4.33 -2.02
N PRO A 334 19.10 -5.45 -2.75
CA PRO A 334 20.12 -6.47 -2.62
C PRO A 334 21.47 -5.98 -3.12
N GLN A 335 22.52 -6.46 -2.48
CA GLN A 335 23.90 -6.43 -2.94
C GLN A 335 24.37 -7.87 -3.17
N VAL A 336 25.42 -8.04 -3.96
CA VAL A 336 26.05 -9.35 -4.16
C VAL A 336 27.46 -9.26 -3.59
N THR A 337 27.82 -10.18 -2.70
CA THR A 337 29.18 -10.26 -2.16
C THR A 337 30.17 -10.73 -3.23
N GLU A 338 31.47 -10.56 -2.99
CA GLU A 338 32.52 -11.12 -3.85
C GLU A 338 32.37 -12.64 -4.04
N SER A 339 31.84 -13.34 -3.04
CA SER A 339 31.56 -14.78 -3.10
C SER A 339 30.27 -15.13 -3.85
N GLY A 340 29.60 -14.17 -4.49
CA GLY A 340 28.35 -14.38 -5.23
C GLY A 340 27.10 -14.55 -4.36
N LYS A 341 27.14 -14.24 -3.06
CA LYS A 341 25.98 -14.38 -2.17
C LYS A 341 25.14 -13.12 -2.17
N LEU A 342 23.82 -13.27 -2.22
CA LEU A 342 22.88 -12.17 -2.08
C LEU A 342 22.91 -11.67 -0.64
N CYS A 343 23.05 -10.35 -0.46
CA CYS A 343 23.06 -9.68 0.83
C CYS A 343 22.11 -8.49 0.83
N ASN A 344 21.18 -8.47 1.76
CA ASN A 344 20.30 -7.35 2.08
C ASN A 344 20.03 -7.30 3.59
N ARG A 345 19.07 -6.49 4.04
CA ARG A 345 18.74 -6.40 5.46
C ARG A 345 18.37 -7.74 6.08
N PHE A 346 17.48 -8.52 5.46
CA PHE A 346 17.08 -9.84 5.97
C PHE A 346 18.29 -10.75 6.20
N THR A 347 19.21 -10.82 5.24
CA THR A 347 20.41 -11.67 5.37
C THR A 347 21.36 -11.22 6.49
N ARG A 348 21.52 -9.90 6.69
CA ARG A 348 22.38 -9.35 7.75
C ARG A 348 21.80 -9.62 9.14
N VAL A 349 20.48 -9.58 9.20
CA VAL A 349 19.69 -9.59 10.42
C VAL A 349 19.44 -11.03 10.88
N LEU A 350 19.10 -11.95 9.97
CA LEU A 350 18.81 -13.36 10.29
C LEU A 350 19.96 -14.33 9.95
N ASN A 351 21.01 -13.88 9.26
CA ASN A 351 22.07 -14.75 8.73
C ASN A 351 21.54 -15.93 7.89
N LYS A 352 20.43 -15.70 7.18
CA LYS A 352 19.73 -16.67 6.32
C LYS A 352 19.44 -16.05 4.96
N PRO A 353 19.33 -16.83 3.86
CA PRO A 353 18.88 -16.32 2.56
C PRO A 353 17.52 -15.61 2.68
N PRO A 354 17.22 -14.58 1.86
CA PRO A 354 16.03 -13.72 2.00
C PRO A 354 14.75 -14.38 1.47
N VAL A 355 14.56 -15.65 1.81
CA VAL A 355 13.38 -16.48 1.51
C VAL A 355 13.00 -17.21 2.78
N MET A 356 11.71 -17.20 3.11
CA MET A 356 11.18 -17.90 4.28
C MET A 356 9.93 -18.70 3.95
N VAL A 357 9.62 -19.68 4.81
CA VAL A 357 8.38 -20.44 4.78
C VAL A 357 7.54 -20.07 6.00
N ALA A 358 6.33 -19.59 5.73
CA ALA A 358 5.40 -19.20 6.78
C ALA A 358 4.70 -20.39 7.44
N GLY A 359 4.22 -20.16 8.66
CA GLY A 359 3.44 -21.11 9.43
C GLY A 359 2.07 -21.32 8.79
N MET A 360 1.85 -22.53 8.28
CA MET A 360 0.61 -23.04 7.73
C MET A 360 0.13 -24.22 8.57
N THR A 361 -1.07 -24.09 9.14
CA THR A 361 -1.65 -25.07 10.07
C THR A 361 -1.64 -26.52 9.55
N PRO A 362 -1.99 -26.84 8.29
CA PRO A 362 -1.96 -28.22 7.84
C PRO A 362 -0.56 -28.72 7.42
N THR A 363 0.37 -27.83 7.07
CA THR A 363 1.62 -28.19 6.37
C THR A 363 2.86 -28.08 7.24
N THR A 364 2.85 -27.24 8.27
CA THR A 364 4.00 -26.93 9.14
C THR A 364 3.66 -27.06 10.63
N SER A 365 2.61 -27.81 10.96
CA SER A 365 2.21 -28.12 12.33
C SER A 365 2.70 -29.53 12.73
N LEU A 366 1.95 -30.26 13.56
CA LEU A 366 2.29 -31.58 14.10
C LEU A 366 2.87 -32.55 13.05
N GLU A 367 2.14 -32.86 11.99
CA GLU A 367 2.63 -33.76 10.92
C GLU A 367 3.67 -33.08 10.00
N GLY A 368 3.83 -31.76 10.11
CA GLY A 368 4.74 -30.95 9.30
C GLY A 368 6.11 -30.69 9.93
N ILE A 369 6.41 -31.27 11.10
CA ILE A 369 7.67 -31.04 11.82
C ILE A 369 8.88 -31.39 10.93
N ASP A 370 8.81 -32.47 10.16
CA ASP A 370 9.88 -32.89 9.25
C ASP A 370 10.15 -31.86 8.15
N LEU A 371 9.09 -31.24 7.60
CA LEU A 371 9.24 -30.16 6.64
C LEU A 371 9.94 -28.95 7.28
N VAL A 372 9.50 -28.52 8.47
CA VAL A 372 10.09 -27.38 9.18
C VAL A 372 11.57 -27.64 9.52
N ALA A 373 11.88 -28.85 9.99
CA ALA A 373 13.26 -29.27 10.26
C ALA A 373 14.11 -29.25 8.97
N ALA A 374 13.57 -29.76 7.86
CA ALA A 374 14.26 -29.74 6.57
C ALA A 374 14.54 -28.32 6.07
N ILE A 375 13.58 -27.41 6.17
CA ILE A 375 13.72 -25.99 5.82
C ILE A 375 14.85 -25.34 6.62
N GLN A 376 14.85 -25.53 7.95
CA GLN A 376 15.89 -24.96 8.80
C GLN A 376 17.26 -25.58 8.54
N ASN A 377 17.33 -26.90 8.36
CA ASN A 377 18.57 -27.61 8.06
C ASN A 377 19.16 -27.26 6.69
N ALA A 378 18.31 -26.80 5.75
CA ALA A 378 18.70 -26.22 4.47
C ALA A 378 19.18 -24.76 4.58
N GLY A 379 19.09 -24.15 5.76
CA GLY A 379 19.57 -22.79 6.04
C GLY A 379 18.53 -21.69 5.87
N PHE A 380 17.26 -22.03 5.65
CA PHE A 380 16.17 -21.05 5.50
C PHE A 380 15.45 -20.79 6.83
N HIS A 381 14.60 -19.76 6.86
CA HIS A 381 13.70 -19.50 7.98
C HIS A 381 12.38 -20.25 7.74
N GLY A 382 11.95 -21.05 8.71
CA GLY A 382 10.72 -21.84 8.63
C GLY A 382 9.98 -21.83 9.96
N GLU A 383 8.70 -21.49 9.93
CA GLU A 383 7.86 -21.36 11.12
C GLU A 383 7.08 -22.65 11.43
N LEU A 384 7.14 -23.13 12.67
CA LEU A 384 6.25 -24.15 13.20
C LEU A 384 4.87 -23.53 13.48
N ALA A 385 3.81 -24.02 12.83
CA ALA A 385 2.46 -23.52 13.00
C ALA A 385 1.78 -24.09 14.26
N ALA A 386 1.69 -23.28 15.31
CA ALA A 386 1.08 -23.67 16.58
C ALA A 386 -0.44 -23.85 16.51
N GLY A 387 -1.10 -23.41 15.43
CA GLY A 387 -2.56 -23.51 15.28
C GLY A 387 -3.10 -24.95 15.36
N GLY A 388 -2.31 -25.95 14.97
CA GLY A 388 -2.69 -27.37 15.10
C GLY A 388 -2.26 -28.00 16.43
N LEU A 389 -1.51 -27.28 17.26
CA LEU A 389 -0.98 -27.76 18.54
C LEU A 389 -1.94 -27.37 19.68
N SER A 390 -3.08 -28.06 19.72
CA SER A 390 -4.28 -27.64 20.47
C SER A 390 -4.22 -27.84 21.99
N ARG A 391 -3.22 -28.55 22.50
CA ARG A 391 -3.06 -28.89 23.93
C ARG A 391 -1.62 -28.61 24.39
N PRO A 392 -1.40 -28.29 25.67
CA PRO A 392 -0.06 -28.01 26.21
C PRO A 392 0.96 -29.13 25.93
N ASN A 393 0.60 -30.39 26.15
CA ASN A 393 1.50 -31.52 25.90
C ASN A 393 1.87 -31.64 24.42
N ILE A 394 0.88 -31.57 23.50
CA ILE A 394 1.14 -31.61 22.06
C ILE A 394 2.08 -30.47 21.63
N PHE A 395 1.87 -29.27 22.18
CA PHE A 395 2.70 -28.12 21.87
C PHE A 395 4.15 -28.32 22.31
N GLU A 396 4.36 -28.74 23.57
CA GLU A 396 5.69 -28.99 24.13
C GLU A 396 6.41 -30.14 23.42
N ASP A 397 5.70 -31.24 23.16
CA ASP A 397 6.24 -32.40 22.45
C ASP A 397 6.66 -32.04 21.03
N ALA A 398 5.82 -31.33 20.27
CA ALA A 398 6.13 -30.90 18.90
C ALA A 398 7.32 -29.95 18.83
N VAL A 399 7.42 -29.02 19.79
CA VAL A 399 8.57 -28.10 19.88
C VAL A 399 9.85 -28.88 20.18
N ASN A 400 9.83 -29.79 21.15
CA ASN A 400 10.99 -30.61 21.51
C ASN A 400 11.40 -31.56 20.38
N GLU A 401 10.42 -32.14 19.67
CA GLU A 401 10.68 -32.97 18.50
C GLU A 401 11.36 -32.17 17.39
N LEU A 402 10.87 -30.97 17.07
CA LEU A 402 11.52 -30.09 16.09
C LEU A 402 12.97 -29.78 16.50
N VAL A 403 13.19 -29.42 17.77
CA VAL A 403 14.54 -29.14 18.30
C VAL A 403 15.46 -30.34 18.15
N SER A 404 14.96 -31.56 18.34
CA SER A 404 15.75 -32.78 18.19
C SER A 404 16.17 -33.08 16.73
N LYS A 405 15.47 -32.50 15.74
CA LYS A 405 15.68 -32.76 14.31
C LYS A 405 16.49 -31.67 13.60
N ILE A 406 16.68 -30.50 14.22
CA ILE A 406 17.48 -29.41 13.63
C ILE A 406 18.96 -29.54 13.99
N LYS A 407 19.84 -29.03 13.12
CA LYS A 407 21.28 -28.99 13.36
C LYS A 407 21.61 -28.11 14.58
N PRO A 408 22.60 -28.51 15.42
CA PRO A 408 23.06 -27.67 16.53
C PRO A 408 23.44 -26.25 16.09
N GLY A 409 23.03 -25.25 16.88
CA GLY A 409 23.26 -23.83 16.59
C GLY A 409 22.16 -23.16 15.77
N LEU A 410 21.16 -23.90 15.28
CA LEU A 410 19.95 -23.33 14.68
C LEU A 410 18.88 -23.03 15.74
N GLY A 411 18.12 -21.95 15.53
CA GLY A 411 16.96 -21.59 16.33
C GLY A 411 15.65 -21.88 15.61
N ILE A 412 14.57 -22.09 16.38
CA ILE A 412 13.23 -22.35 15.87
C ILE A 412 12.36 -21.08 15.88
N ALA A 413 11.46 -20.98 14.90
CA ALA A 413 10.44 -19.95 14.82
C ALA A 413 9.05 -20.57 15.01
N ILE A 414 8.16 -19.92 15.74
CA ILE A 414 6.82 -20.43 16.04
C ILE A 414 5.76 -19.41 15.62
N ASN A 415 4.83 -19.81 14.76
CA ASN A 415 3.68 -19.02 14.36
C ASN A 415 2.46 -19.35 15.23
N MET A 416 1.94 -18.35 15.94
CA MET A 416 0.79 -18.44 16.84
C MET A 416 -0.38 -17.58 16.32
N LEU A 417 -1.61 -17.95 16.67
CA LEU A 417 -2.82 -17.26 16.24
C LEU A 417 -3.37 -16.39 17.37
N TYR A 418 -3.38 -15.06 17.19
CA TYR A 418 -3.82 -14.14 18.23
C TYR A 418 -5.33 -14.21 18.50
N LEU A 419 -6.14 -14.37 17.45
CA LEU A 419 -7.61 -14.51 17.57
C LEU A 419 -8.06 -15.79 18.30
N ASN A 420 -7.21 -16.82 18.42
CA ASN A 420 -7.55 -18.03 19.17
C ASN A 420 -7.18 -17.86 20.66
N ALA A 421 -8.05 -17.19 21.42
CA ALA A 421 -7.82 -16.86 22.82
C ALA A 421 -7.48 -18.09 23.70
N LYS A 422 -8.08 -19.25 23.41
CA LYS A 422 -7.81 -20.50 24.14
C LYS A 422 -6.37 -20.98 23.93
N GLN A 423 -5.92 -21.02 22.67
CA GLN A 423 -4.55 -21.44 22.36
C GLN A 423 -3.53 -20.40 22.82
N TRP A 424 -3.80 -19.12 22.56
CA TRP A 424 -2.96 -18.01 23.00
C TRP A 424 -2.69 -18.05 24.51
N GLY A 425 -3.75 -18.30 25.31
CA GLY A 425 -3.68 -18.31 26.77
C GLY A 425 -2.70 -19.33 27.37
N PHE A 426 -2.34 -20.40 26.66
CA PHE A 426 -1.31 -21.34 27.12
C PHE A 426 -0.04 -21.32 26.27
N GLN A 427 -0.13 -21.16 24.94
CA GLN A 427 1.01 -21.22 24.03
C GLN A 427 2.01 -20.08 24.30
N PHE A 428 1.53 -18.85 24.48
CA PHE A 428 2.42 -17.71 24.70
C PHE A 428 3.21 -17.80 26.03
N PRO A 429 2.56 -18.08 27.19
CA PRO A 429 3.29 -18.35 28.44
C PRO A 429 4.26 -19.54 28.34
N MET A 430 3.90 -20.59 27.60
CA MET A 430 4.77 -21.75 27.40
C MET A 430 6.01 -21.40 26.59
N VAL A 431 5.89 -20.61 25.51
CA VAL A 431 7.05 -20.14 24.74
C VAL A 431 8.04 -19.41 25.64
N LEU A 432 7.55 -18.49 26.49
CA LEU A 432 8.39 -17.77 27.45
C LEU A 432 9.12 -18.72 28.41
N ARG A 433 8.40 -19.71 28.95
CA ARG A 433 8.96 -20.72 29.87
C ARG A 433 9.98 -21.64 29.19
N MET A 434 9.67 -22.13 28.00
CA MET A 434 10.55 -23.03 27.24
C MET A 434 11.85 -22.30 26.86
N ARG A 435 11.74 -21.05 26.43
CA ARG A 435 12.90 -20.22 26.11
C ARG A 435 13.77 -19.92 27.33
N SER A 436 13.18 -19.59 28.48
CA SER A 436 13.94 -19.41 29.72
C SER A 436 14.60 -20.71 30.21
N SER A 437 14.09 -21.87 29.78
CA SER A 437 14.63 -23.20 30.06
C SER A 437 15.67 -23.66 29.03
N GLY A 438 16.08 -22.82 28.07
CA GLY A 438 17.14 -23.11 27.11
C GLY A 438 16.68 -23.69 25.76
N VAL A 439 15.37 -23.79 25.50
CA VAL A 439 14.87 -24.15 24.17
C VAL A 439 15.23 -23.03 23.18
N PRO A 440 15.83 -23.32 22.01
CA PRO A 440 16.38 -22.32 21.10
C PRO A 440 15.29 -21.64 20.27
N ILE A 441 14.30 -21.01 20.91
CA ILE A 441 13.24 -20.24 20.25
C ILE A 441 13.82 -18.87 19.85
N GLU A 442 14.02 -18.71 18.54
CA GLU A 442 14.54 -17.51 17.89
C GLU A 442 13.44 -16.45 17.84
N SER A 443 12.32 -16.75 17.19
CA SER A 443 11.25 -15.78 16.92
C SER A 443 9.85 -16.33 17.16
N ILE A 444 8.91 -15.41 17.35
CA ILE A 444 7.48 -15.69 17.33
C ILE A 444 6.80 -14.86 16.24
N THR A 445 5.91 -15.50 15.50
CA THR A 445 5.05 -14.84 14.52
C THR A 445 3.63 -14.80 15.03
N ILE A 446 3.09 -13.60 15.16
CA ILE A 446 1.71 -13.35 15.58
C ILE A 446 0.88 -13.16 14.31
N GLY A 447 0.13 -14.20 13.97
CA GLY A 447 -0.84 -14.20 12.87
C GLY A 447 -2.26 -13.95 13.36
N ALA A 448 -3.15 -13.64 12.40
CA ALA A 448 -4.58 -13.45 12.65
C ALA A 448 -4.84 -12.41 13.77
N GLY A 449 -4.35 -11.19 13.57
CA GLY A 449 -4.54 -10.06 14.49
C GLY A 449 -3.22 -9.42 14.93
N ILE A 450 -3.28 -8.10 15.21
CA ILE A 450 -2.16 -7.33 15.79
C ILE A 450 -2.52 -6.97 17.24
N PRO A 451 -1.68 -7.29 18.24
CA PRO A 451 -1.92 -6.93 19.63
C PRO A 451 -2.04 -5.41 19.83
N THR A 452 -2.94 -4.98 20.71
CA THR A 452 -3.20 -3.55 21.00
C THR A 452 -2.33 -2.98 22.12
N LYS A 453 -1.60 -3.82 22.84
CA LYS A 453 -0.65 -3.43 23.89
C LYS A 453 0.70 -4.07 23.59
N GLU A 454 1.78 -3.43 24.06
CA GLU A 454 3.11 -4.03 24.05
C GLU A 454 3.04 -5.42 24.69
N PRO A 455 3.38 -6.51 23.97
CA PRO A 455 3.45 -7.81 24.59
C PRO A 455 4.53 -7.75 25.67
N GLU A 456 4.16 -8.04 26.92
CA GLU A 456 5.09 -8.16 28.04
C GLU A 456 6.01 -9.39 27.83
N GLY A 457 7.02 -9.21 26.99
CA GLY A 457 7.89 -10.28 26.49
C GLY A 457 9.33 -9.80 26.38
N ARG A 458 9.83 -9.11 27.41
CA ARG A 458 11.23 -8.68 27.51
C ARG A 458 12.15 -9.88 27.29
N GLY A 459 12.89 -9.86 26.18
CA GLY A 459 13.98 -10.79 25.90
C GLY A 459 13.93 -11.49 24.55
N HIS A 460 12.83 -11.47 23.78
CA HIS A 460 12.84 -12.01 22.41
C HIS A 460 13.74 -11.14 21.52
N GLN A 461 14.57 -11.77 20.68
CA GLN A 461 15.33 -11.03 19.67
C GLN A 461 14.41 -10.48 18.56
N TRP A 462 13.23 -11.09 18.36
CA TRP A 462 12.36 -10.83 17.20
C TRP A 462 10.86 -10.87 17.55
N GLY A 463 10.11 -9.89 17.06
CA GLY A 463 8.64 -9.95 16.97
C GLY A 463 8.21 -9.96 15.51
N CYS A 464 7.53 -11.01 15.05
CA CYS A 464 7.04 -11.10 13.68
C CYS A 464 5.51 -10.93 13.65
N PHE A 465 4.98 -10.19 12.67
CA PHE A 465 3.55 -9.89 12.58
C PHE A 465 3.06 -10.07 11.15
N LYS A 466 1.83 -10.57 10.98
CA LYS A 466 1.14 -10.70 9.69
C LYS A 466 -0.03 -9.69 9.62
N PRO A 467 0.22 -8.41 9.27
CA PRO A 467 -0.87 -7.46 9.08
C PRO A 467 -1.65 -7.79 7.80
N GLY A 468 -2.98 -7.70 7.89
CA GLY A 468 -3.89 -7.95 6.77
C GLY A 468 -4.55 -6.69 6.19
N SER A 469 -4.15 -5.49 6.65
CA SER A 469 -4.68 -4.19 6.22
C SER A 469 -3.66 -3.07 6.45
N VAL A 470 -3.89 -1.89 5.84
CA VAL A 470 -3.10 -0.67 6.09
C VAL A 470 -3.09 -0.29 7.58
N ASP A 471 -4.23 -0.35 8.25
CA ASP A 471 -4.29 -0.09 9.70
C ASP A 471 -3.48 -1.12 10.50
N GLY A 472 -3.48 -2.38 10.07
CA GLY A 472 -2.63 -3.43 10.66
C GLY A 472 -1.14 -3.14 10.46
N ILE A 473 -0.73 -2.67 9.27
CA ILE A 473 0.64 -2.23 9.01
C ILE A 473 1.02 -1.10 9.98
N ASN A 474 0.18 -0.07 10.08
CA ASN A 474 0.42 1.06 10.98
C ASN A 474 0.54 0.62 12.44
N ALA A 475 -0.31 -0.30 12.90
CA ALA A 475 -0.21 -0.86 14.25
C ALA A 475 1.13 -1.59 14.49
N VAL A 476 1.62 -2.35 13.51
CA VAL A 476 2.96 -2.99 13.59
C VAL A 476 4.07 -1.94 13.66
N LEU A 477 3.96 -0.85 12.90
CA LEU A 477 4.93 0.24 12.94
C LEU A 477 4.93 0.97 14.29
N GLU A 478 3.77 1.15 14.92
CA GLU A 478 3.67 1.71 16.28
C GLU A 478 4.35 0.80 17.31
N ILE A 479 4.11 -0.52 17.24
CA ILE A 479 4.80 -1.52 18.09
C ILE A 479 6.32 -1.48 17.88
N ALA A 480 6.77 -1.44 16.62
CA ALA A 480 8.20 -1.41 16.30
C ALA A 480 8.87 -0.12 16.78
N ALA A 481 8.21 1.03 16.63
CA ALA A 481 8.70 2.32 17.10
C ALA A 481 8.79 2.39 18.64
N ALA A 482 7.90 1.70 19.36
CA ALA A 482 7.93 1.61 20.81
C ALA A 482 9.08 0.72 21.33
N MET A 483 9.58 -0.20 20.52
CA MET A 483 10.65 -1.15 20.88
C MET A 483 11.85 -1.07 19.92
N PRO A 484 12.60 0.05 19.87
CA PRO A 484 13.62 0.30 18.86
C PRO A 484 14.83 -0.64 18.90
N THR A 485 15.02 -1.38 20.00
CA THR A 485 16.11 -2.35 20.20
C THR A 485 15.77 -3.76 19.71
N MET A 486 14.50 -4.03 19.41
CA MET A 486 14.03 -5.30 18.88
C MET A 486 13.77 -5.17 17.39
N ASP A 487 14.30 -6.09 16.59
CA ASP A 487 13.95 -6.16 15.19
C ASP A 487 12.53 -6.75 15.02
N VAL A 488 11.75 -6.13 14.14
CA VAL A 488 10.36 -6.50 13.85
C VAL A 488 10.23 -6.95 12.41
N MET A 489 9.74 -8.16 12.19
CA MET A 489 9.44 -8.64 10.84
C MET A 489 7.97 -8.40 10.52
N LEU A 490 7.72 -7.51 9.56
CA LEU A 490 6.41 -7.28 8.98
C LEU A 490 6.24 -8.21 7.77
N GLN A 491 5.41 -9.23 7.93
CA GLN A 491 5.09 -10.21 6.88
C GLN A 491 3.80 -9.79 6.17
N TRP A 492 3.93 -8.99 5.11
CA TRP A 492 2.80 -8.53 4.32
C TRP A 492 2.29 -9.64 3.40
N THR A 493 1.01 -9.95 3.48
CA THR A 493 0.32 -10.87 2.56
C THR A 493 -1.01 -10.27 2.11
N GLY A 494 -1.16 -10.03 0.80
CA GLY A 494 -2.41 -9.58 0.20
C GLY A 494 -3.47 -10.69 0.08
N GLY A 495 -4.67 -10.33 -0.35
CA GLY A 495 -5.85 -11.22 -0.40
C GLY A 495 -5.73 -12.40 -1.34
N ARG A 496 -4.82 -12.36 -2.32
CA ARG A 496 -4.53 -13.49 -3.23
C ARG A 496 -3.78 -14.67 -2.58
N ALA A 497 -3.61 -14.68 -1.26
CA ALA A 497 -2.85 -15.71 -0.54
C ALA A 497 -3.68 -17.00 -0.42
N GLY A 498 -3.01 -18.16 -0.35
CA GLY A 498 -3.67 -19.42 -0.04
C GLY A 498 -4.06 -19.51 1.45
N GLY A 499 -5.12 -20.25 1.77
CA GLY A 499 -5.66 -20.35 3.12
C GLY A 499 -6.45 -19.11 3.53
N HIS A 500 -6.45 -18.77 4.82
CA HIS A 500 -7.11 -17.55 5.30
C HIS A 500 -6.46 -16.32 4.66
N HIS A 501 -7.27 -15.44 4.08
CA HIS A 501 -6.77 -14.26 3.37
C HIS A 501 -7.53 -12.99 3.74
N SER A 502 -6.95 -11.84 3.41
CA SER A 502 -7.62 -10.54 3.53
C SER A 502 -8.46 -10.23 2.28
N PHE A 503 -9.19 -9.12 2.33
CA PHE A 503 -9.89 -8.54 1.17
C PHE A 503 -9.02 -7.52 0.42
N GLU A 504 -7.76 -7.36 0.82
CA GLU A 504 -6.88 -6.32 0.29
C GLU A 504 -6.22 -6.75 -1.02
N ASP A 505 -6.01 -5.78 -1.92
CA ASP A 505 -5.03 -5.93 -2.99
C ASP A 505 -3.63 -6.14 -2.41
N PHE A 506 -2.75 -6.80 -3.16
CA PHE A 506 -1.38 -7.03 -2.72
C PHE A 506 -0.49 -5.79 -2.82
N HIS A 507 -0.66 -4.97 -3.86
CA HIS A 507 0.25 -3.84 -4.15
C HIS A 507 -0.18 -2.56 -3.47
N GLN A 508 -1.47 -2.19 -3.53
CA GLN A 508 -1.96 -0.89 -3.06
C GLN A 508 -1.56 -0.59 -1.60
N PRO A 509 -1.74 -1.50 -0.62
CA PRO A 509 -1.31 -1.22 0.76
C PRO A 509 0.21 -1.05 0.90
N MET A 510 1.01 -1.74 0.06
CA MET A 510 2.45 -1.51 0.03
C MET A 510 2.77 -0.12 -0.52
N GLU A 511 2.17 0.29 -1.64
CA GLU A 511 2.38 1.62 -2.23
C GLU A 511 2.04 2.75 -1.24
N ASP A 512 0.96 2.57 -0.48
CA ASP A 512 0.49 3.56 0.50
C ASP A 512 1.38 3.66 1.74
N THR A 513 2.00 2.55 2.17
CA THR A 513 2.71 2.45 3.46
C THR A 513 4.21 2.23 3.35
N TYR A 514 4.76 2.05 2.15
CA TYR A 514 6.19 1.72 1.97
C TYR A 514 7.11 2.74 2.63
N ALA A 515 6.84 4.04 2.41
CA ALA A 515 7.61 5.11 3.03
C ALA A 515 7.55 5.03 4.56
N ASP A 516 6.35 4.84 5.12
CA ASP A 516 6.14 4.73 6.57
C ASP A 516 6.92 3.54 7.16
N ILE A 517 6.87 2.39 6.49
CA ILE A 517 7.66 1.19 6.84
C ILE A 517 9.15 1.51 6.84
N ARG A 518 9.65 2.19 5.80
CA ARG A 518 11.08 2.51 5.66
C ARG A 518 11.56 3.62 6.61
N ARG A 519 10.67 4.38 7.23
CA ARG A 519 11.00 5.34 8.30
C ARG A 519 11.19 4.68 9.67
N VAL A 520 10.72 3.45 9.88
CA VAL A 520 10.92 2.70 11.12
C VAL A 520 12.12 1.75 10.96
N PRO A 521 13.31 2.09 11.50
CA PRO A 521 14.55 1.44 11.10
C PRO A 521 14.64 -0.03 11.51
N ASN A 522 14.03 -0.45 12.62
CA ASN A 522 14.05 -1.83 13.09
C ASN A 522 13.00 -2.74 12.41
N VAL A 523 12.33 -2.28 11.35
CA VAL A 523 11.37 -3.12 10.60
C VAL A 523 12.03 -3.78 9.38
N LEU A 524 11.86 -5.10 9.29
CA LEU A 524 12.09 -5.91 8.10
C LEU A 524 10.78 -6.10 7.34
N LEU A 525 10.73 -5.71 6.07
CA LEU A 525 9.59 -5.94 5.19
C LEU A 525 9.76 -7.25 4.43
N VAL A 526 8.97 -8.25 4.79
CA VAL A 526 8.88 -9.52 4.05
C VAL A 526 7.53 -9.57 3.35
N VAL A 527 7.54 -9.91 2.06
CA VAL A 527 6.30 -9.96 1.26
C VAL A 527 6.00 -11.39 0.81
N GLY A 528 4.74 -11.78 0.93
CA GLY A 528 4.21 -13.07 0.52
C GLY A 528 2.85 -12.89 -0.16
N SER A 529 2.30 -13.96 -0.75
CA SER A 529 1.00 -14.04 -1.45
C SER A 529 1.15 -14.28 -2.96
N GLY A 530 1.20 -15.56 -3.35
CA GLY A 530 1.27 -15.99 -4.76
C GLY A 530 2.67 -16.24 -5.33
N PHE A 531 3.74 -16.14 -4.53
CA PHE A 531 5.10 -16.39 -5.01
C PHE A 531 5.43 -17.88 -5.15
N GLY A 532 6.09 -18.25 -6.25
CA GLY A 532 6.42 -19.65 -6.56
C GLY A 532 7.76 -19.90 -7.27
N ASN A 533 8.24 -18.95 -8.07
CA ASN A 533 9.53 -19.02 -8.77
C ASN A 533 10.38 -17.77 -8.48
N TRP A 534 11.64 -17.76 -8.90
CA TRP A 534 12.54 -16.64 -8.63
C TRP A 534 12.35 -15.49 -9.63
N GLU A 535 11.93 -15.80 -10.86
CA GLU A 535 11.71 -14.85 -11.95
C GLU A 535 10.67 -13.79 -11.57
N ASP A 536 9.55 -14.23 -10.97
CA ASP A 536 8.46 -13.38 -10.53
C ASP A 536 8.77 -12.70 -9.19
N SER A 537 9.58 -13.34 -8.34
CA SER A 537 9.92 -12.84 -7.01
C SER A 537 11.04 -11.80 -7.02
N LYS A 538 11.98 -11.86 -7.98
CA LYS A 538 13.18 -10.99 -7.99
C LYS A 538 12.83 -9.51 -8.04
N GLN A 539 11.77 -9.14 -8.75
CA GLN A 539 11.33 -7.74 -8.90
C GLN A 539 10.94 -7.11 -7.55
N TYR A 540 10.50 -7.92 -6.59
CA TYR A 540 10.16 -7.44 -5.25
C TYR A 540 11.41 -7.21 -4.42
N ILE A 541 12.41 -8.10 -4.51
CA ILE A 541 13.70 -7.90 -3.84
C ILE A 541 14.46 -6.72 -4.47
N THR A 542 14.49 -6.55 -5.79
CA THR A 542 15.17 -5.42 -6.45
C THR A 542 14.35 -4.12 -6.40
N GLY A 543 13.06 -4.21 -6.10
CA GLY A 543 12.11 -3.10 -6.05
C GLY A 543 11.59 -2.63 -7.41
N GLU A 544 11.85 -3.36 -8.50
CA GLU A 544 11.41 -2.98 -9.86
C GLU A 544 9.90 -3.05 -10.06
N TRP A 545 9.19 -3.81 -9.21
CA TRP A 545 7.73 -3.92 -9.26
C TRP A 545 7.03 -2.55 -9.21
N SER A 546 7.54 -1.60 -8.43
CA SER A 546 6.91 -0.28 -8.28
C SER A 546 7.01 0.57 -9.55
N LEU A 547 8.08 0.39 -10.35
CA LEU A 547 8.24 1.10 -11.63
C LEU A 547 7.18 0.66 -12.65
N ALA A 548 6.90 -0.64 -12.73
CA ALA A 548 5.85 -1.19 -13.59
C ALA A 548 4.44 -0.66 -13.22
N ARG A 549 4.29 -0.15 -12.00
CA ARG A 549 3.06 0.44 -11.47
C ARG A 549 3.01 1.96 -11.58
N GLY A 550 4.01 2.58 -12.22
CA GLY A 550 4.05 4.01 -12.51
C GLY A 550 4.75 4.87 -11.46
N HIS A 551 5.40 4.27 -10.45
CA HIS A 551 6.25 5.03 -9.53
C HIS A 551 7.58 5.41 -10.17
N LEU A 552 8.17 6.53 -9.72
CA LEU A 552 9.45 7.05 -10.20
C LEU A 552 10.68 6.42 -9.51
N HIS A 553 10.46 5.49 -8.57
CA HIS A 553 11.50 4.93 -7.72
C HIS A 553 11.24 3.44 -7.43
N LYS A 554 12.32 2.69 -7.19
CA LYS A 554 12.24 1.27 -6.82
C LYS A 554 11.91 1.11 -5.33
N MET A 555 11.05 0.13 -5.01
CA MET A 555 10.64 -0.20 -3.63
C MET A 555 11.07 -1.63 -3.22
N PRO A 556 12.36 -1.89 -2.92
CA PRO A 556 12.83 -3.21 -2.50
C PRO A 556 12.11 -3.78 -1.27
N ALA A 557 11.79 -5.06 -1.26
CA ALA A 557 11.46 -5.83 -0.07
C ALA A 557 12.72 -6.50 0.52
N ASP A 558 12.70 -6.79 1.82
CA ASP A 558 13.84 -7.42 2.50
C ASP A 558 13.79 -8.95 2.36
N GLY A 559 12.63 -9.56 2.13
CA GLY A 559 12.53 -11.01 1.93
C GLY A 559 11.25 -11.44 1.23
N ILE A 560 11.25 -12.69 0.75
CA ILE A 560 10.10 -13.35 0.13
C ILE A 560 9.56 -14.43 1.05
N LEU A 561 8.25 -14.46 1.22
CA LEU A 561 7.53 -15.48 1.99
C LEU A 561 6.83 -16.45 1.04
N LEU A 562 7.08 -17.74 1.27
CA LEU A 562 6.45 -18.85 0.56
C LEU A 562 5.45 -19.57 1.46
N GLY A 563 4.25 -19.81 0.90
CA GLY A 563 3.19 -20.62 1.52
C GLY A 563 2.86 -21.82 0.64
N SER A 564 1.83 -21.69 -0.20
CA SER A 564 1.31 -22.77 -1.04
C SER A 564 2.38 -23.52 -1.85
N ARG A 565 3.44 -22.83 -2.30
CA ARG A 565 4.53 -23.38 -3.10
C ARG A 565 5.21 -24.60 -2.48
N VAL A 566 5.32 -24.65 -1.15
CA VAL A 566 6.03 -25.73 -0.43
C VAL A 566 5.13 -26.88 0.02
N MET A 567 3.80 -26.79 -0.21
CA MET A 567 2.86 -27.86 0.16
C MET A 567 3.11 -29.17 -0.60
N VAL A 568 3.80 -29.09 -1.74
CA VAL A 568 4.17 -30.25 -2.57
C VAL A 568 5.61 -30.72 -2.36
N ALA A 569 6.35 -30.12 -1.41
CA ALA A 569 7.71 -30.54 -1.08
C ALA A 569 7.74 -32.02 -0.66
N LYS A 570 8.88 -32.69 -0.85
CA LYS A 570 9.04 -34.11 -0.50
C LYS A 570 8.74 -34.36 0.97
N GLU A 571 9.25 -33.47 1.82
CA GLU A 571 9.19 -33.51 3.29
C GLU A 571 7.84 -33.07 3.85
N ALA A 572 6.96 -32.47 3.03
CA ALA A 572 5.61 -32.12 3.47
C ALA A 572 4.76 -33.39 3.66
N ALA A 573 4.05 -33.50 4.79
CA ALA A 573 3.15 -34.62 5.09
C ALA A 573 1.84 -34.63 4.28
N THR A 574 1.67 -33.67 3.36
CA THR A 574 0.55 -33.68 2.41
C THR A 574 0.51 -35.01 1.65
N ALA A 575 -0.67 -35.65 1.61
CA ALA A 575 -0.82 -36.95 0.96
C ALA A 575 -0.41 -36.90 -0.52
N PRO A 576 0.20 -37.97 -1.09
CA PRO A 576 0.66 -37.99 -2.48
C PRO A 576 -0.42 -37.58 -3.50
N GLU A 577 -1.65 -38.03 -3.31
CA GLU A 577 -2.79 -37.71 -4.17
C GLU A 577 -3.16 -36.23 -4.09
N VAL A 578 -3.04 -35.63 -2.90
CA VAL A 578 -3.27 -34.19 -2.69
C VAL A 578 -2.11 -33.38 -3.29
N LYS A 579 -0.86 -33.85 -3.18
CA LYS A 579 0.27 -33.22 -3.87
C LYS A 579 0.05 -33.21 -5.38
N LYS A 580 -0.41 -34.33 -5.95
CA LYS A 580 -0.77 -34.42 -7.37
C LYS A 580 -1.89 -33.45 -7.72
N LEU A 581 -2.97 -33.40 -6.94
CA LEU A 581 -4.06 -32.44 -7.14
C LEU A 581 -3.55 -30.99 -7.14
N LEU A 582 -2.66 -30.63 -6.21
CA LEU A 582 -2.08 -29.28 -6.13
C LEU A 582 -1.20 -28.97 -7.35
N VAL A 583 -0.42 -29.94 -7.85
CA VAL A 583 0.39 -29.79 -9.07
C VAL A 583 -0.49 -29.65 -10.31
N ASP A 584 -1.59 -30.41 -10.37
CA ASP A 584 -2.54 -30.39 -11.49
C ASP A 584 -3.48 -29.16 -11.42
N THR A 585 -3.47 -28.39 -10.33
CA THR A 585 -4.26 -27.16 -10.18
C THR A 585 -3.63 -26.03 -11.02
N PRO A 586 -4.32 -25.50 -12.05
CA PRO A 586 -3.68 -24.62 -13.03
C PRO A 586 -3.17 -23.28 -12.48
N GLY A 587 -3.85 -22.71 -11.48
CA GLY A 587 -3.64 -21.32 -11.09
C GLY A 587 -4.22 -20.33 -12.12
N ILE A 588 -3.86 -19.06 -11.99
CA ILE A 588 -4.33 -17.97 -12.86
C ILE A 588 -3.15 -17.33 -13.60
N GLU A 589 -3.37 -16.90 -14.84
CA GLU A 589 -2.34 -16.19 -15.63
C GLU A 589 -2.24 -14.72 -15.22
N SER A 590 -3.38 -14.08 -14.97
CA SER A 590 -3.46 -12.68 -14.54
C SER A 590 -3.79 -12.60 -13.07
N GLU A 591 -2.92 -11.95 -12.30
CA GLU A 591 -3.17 -11.71 -10.89
C GLU A 591 -4.48 -10.96 -10.65
N LEU A 592 -4.96 -10.15 -11.61
CA LEU A 592 -6.21 -9.38 -11.51
C LEU A 592 -7.48 -10.25 -11.37
N GLU A 593 -7.41 -11.53 -11.74
CA GLU A 593 -8.56 -12.44 -11.71
C GLU A 593 -8.80 -13.06 -10.33
N TRP A 594 -7.89 -12.86 -9.37
CA TRP A 594 -7.93 -13.54 -8.08
C TRP A 594 -9.24 -13.32 -7.32
N GLU A 595 -9.83 -12.12 -7.37
CA GLU A 595 -11.11 -11.80 -6.69
C GLU A 595 -12.33 -12.54 -7.27
N THR A 596 -12.18 -13.19 -8.44
CA THR A 596 -13.23 -14.06 -8.99
C THR A 596 -13.50 -15.25 -8.08
N SER A 597 -12.54 -15.63 -7.23
CA SER A 597 -12.67 -16.70 -6.23
C SER A 597 -13.84 -16.51 -5.26
N TYR A 598 -14.25 -15.25 -5.00
CA TYR A 598 -15.40 -14.93 -4.14
C TYR A 598 -16.74 -15.34 -4.76
N THR A 599 -16.85 -15.32 -6.09
CA THR A 599 -18.10 -15.62 -6.82
C THR A 599 -18.11 -16.98 -7.49
N GLY A 600 -16.94 -17.56 -7.77
CA GLY A 600 -16.82 -18.89 -8.40
C GLY A 600 -15.39 -19.44 -8.37
N ALA A 601 -15.21 -20.63 -8.92
CA ALA A 601 -13.88 -21.23 -9.02
C ALA A 601 -13.06 -20.54 -10.13
N VAL A 602 -11.82 -20.18 -9.82
CA VAL A 602 -10.87 -19.55 -10.75
C VAL A 602 -9.50 -20.20 -10.58
N GLY A 603 -8.86 -20.62 -11.68
CA GLY A 603 -7.59 -21.33 -11.63
C GLY A 603 -7.59 -22.62 -10.79
N GLY A 604 -8.77 -23.22 -10.56
CA GLY A 604 -8.95 -24.38 -9.69
C GLY A 604 -9.01 -24.05 -8.19
N VAL A 605 -9.17 -22.78 -7.80
CA VAL A 605 -9.30 -22.31 -6.41
C VAL A 605 -10.63 -21.57 -6.23
N ILE A 606 -11.22 -21.65 -5.04
CA ILE A 606 -12.44 -20.92 -4.66
C ILE A 606 -12.29 -20.35 -3.24
N THR A 607 -12.98 -19.23 -2.97
CA THR A 607 -13.10 -18.68 -1.62
C THR A 607 -14.34 -19.24 -0.93
N VAL A 608 -14.15 -19.79 0.27
CA VAL A 608 -15.21 -20.19 1.20
C VAL A 608 -15.13 -19.36 2.48
N THR A 609 -16.20 -19.35 3.27
CA THR A 609 -16.27 -18.61 4.54
C THR A 609 -16.04 -19.54 5.71
N SER A 610 -15.07 -19.21 6.57
CA SER A 610 -14.83 -19.92 7.83
C SER A 610 -15.99 -19.76 8.82
N GLU A 611 -15.99 -20.58 9.86
CA GLU A 611 -16.92 -20.47 10.99
C GLU A 611 -16.81 -19.13 11.75
N LEU A 612 -15.71 -18.40 11.57
CA LEU A 612 -15.47 -17.07 12.13
C LEU A 612 -15.84 -15.93 11.17
N GLY A 613 -16.34 -16.23 9.96
CA GLY A 613 -16.67 -15.23 8.95
C GLY A 613 -15.48 -14.71 8.14
N GLU A 614 -14.30 -15.31 8.29
CA GLU A 614 -13.10 -14.98 7.52
C GLU A 614 -13.02 -15.80 6.21
N PRO A 615 -12.58 -15.19 5.09
CA PRO A 615 -12.49 -15.89 3.81
C PRO A 615 -11.26 -16.82 3.75
N ILE A 616 -11.41 -17.96 3.08
CA ILE A 616 -10.37 -18.98 2.90
C ILE A 616 -10.29 -19.38 1.43
N HIS A 617 -9.11 -19.27 0.83
CA HIS A 617 -8.82 -19.89 -0.46
C HIS A 617 -8.51 -21.38 -0.29
N VAL A 618 -9.30 -22.21 -0.97
CA VAL A 618 -9.16 -23.67 -1.02
C VAL A 618 -9.22 -24.17 -2.46
N VAL A 619 -8.62 -25.33 -2.73
CA VAL A 619 -8.76 -26.00 -4.04
C VAL A 619 -10.24 -26.32 -4.27
N ALA A 620 -10.76 -25.98 -5.45
CA ALA A 620 -12.16 -26.12 -5.85
C ALA A 620 -12.54 -27.59 -6.17
N ASN A 621 -12.34 -28.48 -5.19
CA ASN A 621 -12.83 -29.86 -5.25
C ASN A 621 -14.32 -29.95 -4.87
N ARG A 622 -14.91 -31.14 -4.99
CA ARG A 622 -16.34 -31.37 -4.66
C ARG A 622 -16.73 -30.89 -3.26
N CYS A 623 -15.85 -31.09 -2.27
CA CYS A 623 -16.06 -30.67 -0.88
C CYS A 623 -16.11 -29.14 -0.75
N ALA A 624 -15.17 -28.43 -1.36
CA ALA A 624 -15.12 -26.97 -1.33
C ALA A 624 -16.29 -26.33 -2.08
N LEU A 625 -16.68 -26.91 -3.23
CA LEU A 625 -17.84 -26.44 -3.99
C LEU A 625 -19.15 -26.62 -3.21
N LEU A 626 -19.31 -27.75 -2.51
CA LEU A 626 -20.46 -27.96 -1.63
C LEU A 626 -20.44 -27.00 -0.42
N TRP A 627 -19.25 -26.75 0.17
CA TRP A 627 -19.13 -25.74 1.22
C TRP A 627 -19.60 -24.38 0.71
N LYS A 628 -19.09 -23.91 -0.42
CA LYS A 628 -19.51 -22.62 -0.99
C LYS A 628 -21.02 -22.56 -1.25
N GLU A 629 -21.58 -23.64 -1.77
CA GLU A 629 -23.03 -23.74 -1.98
C GLU A 629 -23.81 -23.60 -0.66
N PHE A 630 -23.31 -24.20 0.43
CA PHE A 630 -23.94 -24.07 1.76
C PHE A 630 -23.73 -22.68 2.38
N ASP A 631 -22.57 -22.04 2.18
CA ASP A 631 -22.35 -20.65 2.57
C ASP A 631 -23.44 -19.76 1.94
N ASP A 632 -23.65 -19.91 0.64
CA ASP A 632 -24.58 -19.06 -0.12
C ASP A 632 -26.05 -19.36 0.20
N LYS A 633 -26.42 -20.64 0.37
CA LYS A 633 -27.82 -21.05 0.58
C LYS A 633 -28.28 -21.01 2.03
N TYR A 634 -27.42 -21.36 2.97
CA TYR A 634 -27.83 -21.67 4.35
C TYR A 634 -27.12 -20.83 5.41
N PHE A 635 -25.84 -20.51 5.24
CA PHE A 635 -25.08 -19.79 6.27
C PHE A 635 -25.14 -18.26 6.12
N SER A 636 -25.53 -17.76 4.95
CA SER A 636 -25.72 -16.33 4.68
C SER A 636 -27.09 -15.79 5.10
N ILE A 637 -28.10 -16.65 5.29
CA ILE A 637 -29.49 -16.23 5.58
C ILE A 637 -29.70 -15.96 7.08
N PRO A 638 -30.71 -15.16 7.47
CA PRO A 638 -31.00 -14.88 8.87
C PRO A 638 -31.28 -16.16 9.67
N ARG A 639 -30.77 -16.22 10.91
CA ARG A 639 -30.85 -17.40 11.79
C ARG A 639 -32.28 -17.96 11.94
N GLU A 640 -33.26 -17.07 11.98
CA GLU A 640 -34.70 -17.41 12.09
C GLU A 640 -35.20 -18.29 10.93
N GLN A 641 -34.57 -18.19 9.76
CA GLN A 641 -34.99 -18.86 8.52
C GLN A 641 -34.22 -20.16 8.26
N VAL A 642 -33.07 -20.35 8.93
CA VAL A 642 -32.18 -21.48 8.70
C VAL A 642 -32.87 -22.82 8.98
N GLU A 643 -33.60 -22.93 10.09
CA GLU A 643 -34.24 -24.20 10.48
C GLU A 643 -35.24 -24.69 9.43
N LEU A 644 -36.07 -23.78 8.92
CA LEU A 644 -37.04 -24.09 7.87
C LEU A 644 -36.33 -24.50 6.57
N ALA A 645 -35.28 -23.77 6.18
CA ALA A 645 -34.50 -24.06 4.99
C ALA A 645 -33.82 -25.44 5.07
N LEU A 646 -33.25 -25.80 6.23
CA LEU A 646 -32.65 -27.12 6.46
C LEU A 646 -33.71 -28.23 6.42
N ARG A 647 -34.88 -28.01 7.01
CA ARG A 647 -35.98 -29.01 7.01
C ARG A 647 -36.48 -29.31 5.60
N LEU A 648 -36.70 -28.26 4.79
CA LEU A 648 -37.19 -28.39 3.43
C LEU A 648 -36.18 -29.10 2.50
N ASN A 649 -34.88 -28.94 2.75
CA ASN A 649 -33.81 -29.49 1.92
C ASN A 649 -33.08 -30.68 2.54
N LYS A 650 -33.56 -31.23 3.66
CA LYS A 650 -32.86 -32.24 4.47
C LYS A 650 -32.34 -33.42 3.65
N LYS A 651 -33.17 -33.98 2.76
CA LYS A 651 -32.80 -35.13 1.92
C LYS A 651 -31.66 -34.81 0.96
N ASP A 652 -31.71 -33.64 0.32
CA ASP A 652 -30.67 -33.18 -0.61
C ASP A 652 -29.36 -32.89 0.12
N ILE A 653 -29.43 -32.20 1.26
CA ILE A 653 -28.26 -31.93 2.13
C ILE A 653 -27.57 -33.24 2.53
N ILE A 654 -28.32 -34.23 3.01
CA ILE A 654 -27.78 -35.54 3.40
C ILE A 654 -27.11 -36.23 2.21
N ALA A 655 -27.77 -36.25 1.05
CA ALA A 655 -27.21 -36.86 -0.16
C ALA A 655 -25.89 -36.20 -0.57
N ARG A 656 -25.85 -34.86 -0.58
CA ARG A 656 -24.65 -34.08 -0.93
C ARG A 656 -23.53 -34.24 0.10
N LEU A 657 -23.83 -34.24 1.39
CA LEU A 657 -22.85 -34.48 2.45
C LEU A 657 -22.17 -35.85 2.29
N ASN A 658 -22.95 -36.90 2.02
CA ASN A 658 -22.44 -38.25 1.83
C ASN A 658 -21.62 -38.39 0.54
N ALA A 659 -22.03 -37.72 -0.54
CA ALA A 659 -21.35 -37.81 -1.83
C ALA A 659 -20.06 -36.99 -1.89
N ASP A 660 -20.10 -35.74 -1.42
CA ASP A 660 -19.14 -34.70 -1.80
C ASP A 660 -18.35 -34.11 -0.62
N TYR A 661 -18.79 -34.29 0.63
CA TYR A 661 -18.15 -33.65 1.79
C TYR A 661 -17.26 -34.60 2.58
N GLN A 662 -16.21 -34.04 3.21
CA GLN A 662 -15.30 -34.82 4.07
C GLN A 662 -15.92 -35.30 5.39
N LYS A 663 -17.07 -34.73 5.78
CA LYS A 663 -17.85 -35.13 6.96
C LYS A 663 -19.21 -35.65 6.48
N PRO A 664 -19.35 -36.96 6.24
CA PRO A 664 -20.62 -37.52 5.78
C PRO A 664 -21.69 -37.38 6.86
N TYR A 665 -22.96 -37.50 6.46
CA TYR A 665 -24.05 -37.59 7.42
C TYR A 665 -23.87 -38.87 8.25
N PHE A 666 -23.97 -38.72 9.57
CA PHE A 666 -23.75 -39.85 10.49
C PHE A 666 -24.82 -40.93 10.29
N GLY A 667 -26.09 -40.52 10.32
CA GLY A 667 -27.22 -41.41 10.42
C GLY A 667 -27.38 -42.33 9.20
N CYS A 668 -27.24 -43.64 9.44
CA CYS A 668 -27.26 -44.65 8.40
C CYS A 668 -27.69 -45.99 9.00
N LYS A 669 -28.67 -46.68 8.40
CA LYS A 669 -29.10 -48.01 8.82
C LYS A 669 -29.07 -48.98 7.65
N ARG A 670 -29.01 -50.27 7.95
CA ARG A 670 -29.12 -51.30 6.92
C ARG A 670 -30.58 -51.53 6.54
N ASN A 671 -30.90 -51.46 5.26
CA ASN A 671 -32.20 -51.85 4.75
C ASN A 671 -32.36 -53.37 4.90
N VAL A 672 -33.41 -53.81 5.61
CA VAL A 672 -33.66 -55.21 5.94
C VAL A 672 -33.98 -56.06 4.71
N GLU A 673 -34.56 -55.45 3.67
CA GLU A 673 -34.97 -56.13 2.44
C GLU A 673 -33.85 -56.20 1.39
N THR A 674 -33.12 -55.10 1.21
CA THR A 674 -32.07 -55.01 0.17
C THR A 674 -30.67 -55.29 0.70
N GLY A 675 -30.46 -55.21 2.01
CA GLY A 675 -29.15 -55.34 2.65
C GLY A 675 -28.24 -54.12 2.47
N GLU A 676 -28.69 -53.07 1.77
CA GLU A 676 -27.93 -51.85 1.49
C GLU A 676 -27.99 -50.84 2.64
N SER A 677 -26.94 -50.02 2.76
CA SER A 677 -26.90 -48.91 3.70
C SER A 677 -27.70 -47.72 3.20
N VAL A 678 -28.68 -47.26 3.98
CA VAL A 678 -29.54 -46.11 3.65
C VAL A 678 -29.47 -45.05 4.74
N SER A 679 -29.49 -43.77 4.35
CA SER A 679 -29.52 -42.65 5.30
C SER A 679 -30.78 -42.72 6.18
N ALA A 680 -30.62 -42.49 7.48
CA ALA A 680 -31.69 -42.55 8.47
C ALA A 680 -31.43 -41.56 9.61
N ASP A 681 -32.47 -41.07 10.27
CA ASP A 681 -32.29 -40.26 11.48
C ASP A 681 -31.74 -41.10 12.64
N LEU A 682 -31.10 -40.45 13.62
CA LEU A 682 -30.46 -41.17 14.74
C LEU A 682 -31.48 -42.00 15.54
N GLU A 683 -32.70 -41.48 15.68
CA GLU A 683 -33.82 -42.12 16.34
C GLU A 683 -34.34 -43.37 15.60
N GLU A 684 -33.96 -43.53 14.33
CA GLU A 684 -34.32 -44.66 13.48
C GLU A 684 -33.23 -45.74 13.40
N MET A 685 -32.10 -45.52 14.07
CA MET A 685 -30.96 -46.45 14.11
C MET A 685 -31.03 -47.34 15.34
N SER A 686 -30.70 -48.62 15.18
CA SER A 686 -30.44 -49.49 16.32
C SER A 686 -29.08 -49.15 16.96
N TYR A 687 -28.88 -49.58 18.21
CA TYR A 687 -27.56 -49.48 18.86
C TYR A 687 -26.46 -50.17 18.03
N GLY A 688 -26.79 -51.28 17.35
CA GLY A 688 -25.84 -51.99 16.47
C GLY A 688 -25.46 -51.16 15.24
N ASP A 689 -26.42 -50.46 14.63
CA ASP A 689 -26.16 -49.55 13.50
C ASP A 689 -25.25 -48.41 13.92
N VAL A 690 -25.50 -47.81 15.10
CA VAL A 690 -24.68 -46.72 15.66
C VAL A 690 -23.24 -47.17 15.87
N LEU A 691 -23.02 -48.32 16.54
CA LEU A 691 -21.69 -48.84 16.81
C LEU A 691 -20.92 -49.16 15.52
N THR A 692 -21.57 -49.81 14.56
CA THR A 692 -20.97 -50.11 13.25
C THR A 692 -20.56 -48.84 12.53
N ARG A 693 -21.46 -47.84 12.48
CA ARG A 693 -21.19 -46.56 11.83
C ARG A 693 -20.08 -45.75 12.51
N MET A 694 -19.96 -45.82 13.83
CA MET A 694 -18.84 -45.21 14.55
C MET A 694 -17.52 -45.83 14.14
N ILE A 695 -17.44 -47.16 14.07
CA ILE A 695 -16.24 -47.87 13.62
C ILE A 695 -15.92 -47.50 12.17
N ASP A 696 -16.89 -47.56 11.26
CA ASP A 696 -16.70 -47.25 9.83
C ASP A 696 -16.10 -45.86 9.57
N LEU A 697 -16.45 -44.87 10.39
CA LEU A 697 -16.01 -43.47 10.22
C LEU A 697 -14.75 -43.12 11.00
N THR A 698 -14.36 -43.91 11.99
CA THR A 698 -13.30 -43.51 12.95
C THR A 698 -12.21 -44.56 13.16
N TYR A 699 -12.35 -45.75 12.59
CA TYR A 699 -11.32 -46.77 12.51
C TYR A 699 -10.79 -46.89 11.07
N VAL A 700 -9.47 -46.89 10.91
CA VAL A 700 -8.82 -46.93 9.61
C VAL A 700 -8.18 -48.29 9.41
N GLU A 701 -8.67 -49.00 8.41
CA GLU A 701 -8.10 -50.24 7.90
C GLU A 701 -7.70 -50.02 6.42
N ILE A 702 -6.40 -49.88 6.20
CA ILE A 702 -5.82 -49.74 4.85
C ILE A 702 -4.84 -50.88 4.67
N GLU A 703 -4.99 -51.63 3.58
CA GLU A 703 -4.11 -52.75 3.25
C GLU A 703 -2.63 -52.31 3.27
N GLY A 704 -1.80 -53.09 3.98
CA GLY A 704 -0.37 -52.78 4.14
C GLY A 704 -0.03 -51.66 5.14
N LYS A 705 -1.01 -51.08 5.84
CA LYS A 705 -0.79 -50.12 6.94
C LYS A 705 -1.30 -50.67 8.28
N PRO A 706 -0.74 -50.24 9.42
CA PRO A 706 -1.26 -50.61 10.73
C PRO A 706 -2.73 -50.18 10.87
N GLN A 707 -3.58 -51.11 11.30
CA GLN A 707 -4.95 -50.77 11.67
C GLN A 707 -4.92 -49.90 12.92
N ARG A 708 -5.73 -48.83 12.93
CA ARG A 708 -5.74 -47.87 14.04
C ARG A 708 -7.00 -47.02 14.04
N TRP A 709 -7.30 -46.45 15.20
CA TRP A 709 -8.25 -45.35 15.27
C TRP A 709 -7.67 -44.09 14.61
N VAL A 710 -8.54 -43.26 14.03
CA VAL A 710 -8.15 -41.94 13.49
C VAL A 710 -7.52 -41.08 14.59
N HIS A 711 -8.05 -41.19 15.82
CA HIS A 711 -7.54 -40.53 17.03
C HIS A 711 -7.98 -41.33 18.27
N ASP A 712 -7.15 -41.41 19.31
CA ASP A 712 -7.40 -42.24 20.51
C ASP A 712 -8.70 -41.91 21.24
N THR A 713 -9.15 -40.66 21.14
CA THR A 713 -10.43 -40.25 21.74
C THR A 713 -11.65 -40.88 21.07
N PHE A 714 -11.52 -41.41 19.84
CA PHE A 714 -12.63 -42.14 19.21
C PHE A 714 -12.78 -43.55 19.77
N PHE A 715 -11.69 -44.18 20.22
CA PHE A 715 -11.79 -45.44 20.95
C PHE A 715 -12.46 -45.29 22.32
N SER A 716 -12.21 -44.13 22.97
CA SER A 716 -12.77 -43.85 24.30
C SER A 716 -14.24 -43.42 24.27
N ARG A 717 -14.76 -43.00 23.10
CA ARG A 717 -16.14 -42.57 22.88
C ARG A 717 -16.97 -43.76 22.43
#